data_AF-A0A1Q9UQ57-F1
#
_entry.id   AF-A0A1Q9UQ57-F1
#
_cell.length_a   1.000
_cell.length_b   1.000
_cell.length_c   1.000
_cell.angle_alpha   90.00
_cell.angle_beta   90.00
_cell.angle_gamma   90.00
#
_symmetry.space_group_name_H-M   'P 1'
#
loop_
_entity.id
_entity.type
_entity.pdbx_description
1 polymer ?
#
loop_
_entity_poly.entity_id
_entity_poly.type
_entity_poly.pdbx_seq_one_letter_code
_entity_poly.pdbx_strand_id
1 'polypeptide(L)'
;MAVGAAIALVGSGAAVASSAPGSPLPGAPLPAAPEIEDPTQAQRIAGTDRYGTAAEIARAFPAEATDTVVVASGQTFPDALSAQLSSADGLPGLDVDGAGLPVPMLLTKQDQLPSATADALEDLAPSTIVIVGGEVAVSETVAEELAGFGAEVERLAGEDRYDTSAEIAGMFPTGLPVLYLATGTDYPDALTGGARAGRDAVPMLLTDPAELQDSTAEVIETLQPASVVVLGGSGAVSDDVVEAVAEIVPDTNRLFGKDRYGTAVALASSYEYDSVAYLASGQDFPDALTGGAFAAFHEGPLLLSKADGVPTVTAAALDRLSPQGLVLFGGEVALQEEQVEDALNATLPVWVDELVVQMLSFNDYHGHIEEEDGTLDEEQDPDQNLVGGAVNLGSTLQALRTRSFEEQTVTVAAGDLIGGSTFVSGLFQDEPSVETLEVAGLDISGVGNHEFDEGVEELLRMQDGGCHPERGCFEEEPYDGADFQWLAANVVDTESGEPILPATEVRTVDGVDVGFIGMTLEETPTLVSPGGVSTVDFLDEVETANAQAAQLREDGVESIVVLLHEGGYQTGLYDACEGVSGPVVEIAENLDPAIDAVVTGHTHQPYVCSIPDPDGDPRLVTSANQYGRVVTETALTISRESGDVTRDRAYADNHLVLQSIADDPEMTSVVEKWVARAEVLAGEVVGTVAEDITGDAGGDRGVETPMADLVADSILFGTDGDDEGGAQISFMNVGGVRASLLVDQISNEEAAGEVTYQEAYNVMPFGNILVSIDMTGEQVKAVLEQQYDPERGRPYLALGVSEGFTYTWDDSQPQGSKVSDMQLDGVPLEMDQTYRVSTLNFLQQGGDSFTAFTEGTNLVGGPEDLANLVDYLRANPDLTAPEDRVSGL
;
A
#
# COMPACT_ATOMS: atom_id res chain seq x y z
N MET A 1 28.15 39.65 -7.85
CA MET A 1 27.00 39.93 -6.97
C MET A 1 25.96 38.88 -7.34
N ALA A 2 26.10 37.70 -6.73
CA ALA A 2 25.37 37.22 -5.55
C ALA A 2 24.16 36.39 -6.05
N VAL A 3 24.22 35.04 -6.13
CA VAL A 3 24.03 34.00 -5.07
C VAL A 3 22.53 33.95 -4.66
N GLY A 4 21.79 32.83 -4.60
CA GLY A 4 22.09 31.37 -4.65
C GLY A 4 21.03 30.59 -5.46
N ALA A 5 21.37 29.44 -6.08
CA ALA A 5 21.49 28.07 -5.51
C ALA A 5 20.09 27.40 -5.45
N ALA A 6 19.58 26.72 -6.48
CA ALA A 6 19.99 25.46 -7.13
C ALA A 6 19.64 24.20 -6.30
N ILE A 7 18.36 23.82 -6.34
CA ILE A 7 17.88 22.46 -6.07
C ILE A 7 17.96 21.73 -7.41
N ALA A 8 18.84 20.72 -7.49
CA ALA A 8 18.97 19.85 -8.64
C ALA A 8 18.26 18.54 -8.32
N LEU A 9 17.20 18.28 -9.10
CA LEU A 9 16.56 16.97 -9.22
C LEU A 9 17.62 15.89 -9.43
N VAL A 10 17.59 14.85 -8.60
CA VAL A 10 18.15 13.55 -8.94
C VAL A 10 17.02 12.77 -9.59
N GLY A 11 17.03 12.74 -10.92
CA GLY A 11 16.08 11.96 -11.70
C GLY A 11 16.44 10.47 -11.74
N SER A 12 15.39 9.67 -11.60
CA SER A 12 15.05 8.47 -12.38
C SER A 12 16.05 7.31 -12.43
N GLY A 13 15.62 6.16 -11.90
CA GLY A 13 16.13 4.85 -12.29
C GLY A 13 16.69 4.01 -11.15
N ALA A 14 15.92 3.79 -10.10
CA ALA A 14 16.02 2.56 -9.32
C ALA A 14 14.64 1.91 -9.42
N ALA A 15 14.51 0.86 -10.25
CA ALA A 15 13.46 -0.10 -10.02
C ALA A 15 13.69 -0.60 -8.58
N VAL A 16 12.75 -0.28 -7.69
CA VAL A 16 12.75 -0.82 -6.34
C VAL A 16 12.64 -2.33 -6.52
N ALA A 17 13.62 -3.08 -6.00
CA ALA A 17 13.56 -4.54 -6.02
C ALA A 17 12.23 -4.97 -5.38
N SER A 18 11.35 -5.60 -6.17
CA SER A 18 10.07 -6.10 -5.66
C SER A 18 10.23 -7.35 -4.78
N SER A 19 11.43 -7.91 -4.69
CA SER A 19 11.77 -9.11 -3.92
C SER A 19 12.72 -8.79 -2.77
N ALA A 20 12.23 -8.08 -1.74
CA ALA A 20 12.82 -8.20 -0.41
C ALA A 20 12.39 -9.58 0.15
N PRO A 21 13.31 -10.45 0.59
CA PRO A 21 12.93 -11.69 1.26
C PRO A 21 12.13 -11.36 2.52
N GLY A 22 11.08 -12.14 2.79
CA GLY A 22 10.34 -12.08 4.05
C GLY A 22 11.25 -12.32 5.26
N SER A 23 10.76 -11.91 6.42
CA SER A 23 11.38 -12.11 7.74
C SER A 23 11.96 -13.52 7.91
N PRO A 24 13.03 -13.69 8.71
CA PRO A 24 13.61 -15.00 8.97
C PRO A 24 12.53 -15.99 9.45
N LEU A 25 12.66 -17.25 9.00
CA LEU A 25 11.73 -18.35 9.29
C LEU A 25 11.36 -18.43 10.80
N PRO A 26 10.12 -18.85 11.12
CA PRO A 26 9.62 -18.83 12.49
C PRO A 26 10.34 -19.86 13.39
N GLY A 27 10.90 -19.41 14.52
CA GLY A 27 11.24 -20.36 15.61
C GLY A 27 12.27 -19.94 16.66
N ALA A 28 13.09 -18.91 16.46
CA ALA A 28 14.03 -18.42 17.47
C ALA A 28 13.83 -16.92 17.72
N PRO A 29 13.78 -16.45 18.98
CA PRO A 29 13.77 -15.01 19.25
C PRO A 29 15.08 -14.42 18.74
N LEU A 30 14.97 -13.47 17.82
CA LEU A 30 16.08 -12.68 17.30
C LEU A 30 16.76 -11.95 18.46
N PRO A 31 18.09 -11.79 18.43
CA PRO A 31 18.79 -11.05 19.48
C PRO A 31 18.35 -9.58 19.45
N ALA A 32 18.00 -9.03 20.61
CA ALA A 32 17.65 -7.62 20.74
C ALA A 32 18.82 -6.71 20.32
N ALA A 33 18.50 -5.47 19.94
CA ALA A 33 19.48 -4.40 19.74
C ALA A 33 20.48 -4.33 20.91
N PRO A 34 21.74 -3.90 20.68
CA PRO A 34 22.71 -3.83 21.76
C PRO A 34 22.22 -2.85 22.83
N GLU A 35 22.47 -3.15 24.12
CA GLU A 35 22.20 -2.19 25.18
C GLU A 35 23.12 -0.97 25.02
N ILE A 36 22.55 0.19 24.70
CA ILE A 36 23.26 1.47 24.61
C ILE A 36 23.04 2.24 25.93
N GLU A 37 24.13 2.50 26.66
CA GLU A 37 24.05 3.13 28.00
C GLU A 37 23.43 4.54 27.96
N ASP A 38 23.74 5.31 26.93
CA ASP A 38 23.17 6.64 26.66
C ASP A 38 22.86 6.74 25.15
N PRO A 39 21.61 6.47 24.73
CA PRO A 39 21.24 6.47 23.31
C PRO A 39 21.40 7.85 22.66
N THR A 40 21.44 8.93 23.46
CA THR A 40 21.63 10.30 22.97
C THR A 40 23.09 10.62 22.60
N GLN A 41 24.00 9.68 22.82
CA GLN A 41 25.41 9.77 22.47
C GLN A 41 25.84 8.52 21.68
N ALA A 42 26.68 8.71 20.67
CA ALA A 42 27.20 7.60 19.88
C ALA A 42 28.13 6.73 20.73
N GLN A 43 27.92 5.41 20.69
CA GLN A 43 28.76 4.44 21.38
C GLN A 43 29.90 3.99 20.48
N ARG A 44 31.12 4.35 20.82
CA ARG A 44 32.30 3.94 20.06
C ARG A 44 32.88 2.62 20.56
N ILE A 45 33.05 1.66 19.64
CA ILE A 45 33.80 0.42 19.86
C ILE A 45 35.10 0.50 19.07
N ALA A 46 36.23 0.58 19.77
CA ALA A 46 37.54 0.78 19.17
C ALA A 46 38.67 0.17 20.01
N GLY A 47 39.67 -0.40 19.32
CA GLY A 47 40.94 -0.80 19.93
C GLY A 47 42.09 0.10 19.52
N THR A 48 43.31 -0.29 19.92
CA THR A 48 44.53 0.48 19.59
C THR A 48 44.92 0.41 18.12
N ASP A 49 44.45 -0.61 17.41
CA ASP A 49 44.60 -0.83 15.97
C ASP A 49 43.43 -1.72 15.48
N ARG A 50 43.42 -2.08 14.19
CA ARG A 50 42.38 -2.93 13.58
C ARG A 50 42.19 -4.29 14.25
N TYR A 51 43.23 -4.86 14.84
CA TYR A 51 43.14 -6.15 15.55
C TYR A 51 42.52 -5.95 16.93
N GLY A 52 42.87 -4.85 17.59
CA GLY A 52 42.21 -4.40 18.82
C GLY A 52 40.73 -4.10 18.60
N THR A 53 40.37 -3.35 17.55
CA THR A 53 38.96 -3.03 17.27
C THR A 53 38.16 -4.30 16.99
N ALA A 54 38.68 -5.21 16.16
CA ALA A 54 38.04 -6.51 15.93
C ALA A 54 37.83 -7.30 17.24
N ALA A 55 38.83 -7.29 18.13
CA ALA A 55 38.72 -7.93 19.44
C ALA A 55 37.63 -7.29 20.33
N GLU A 56 37.54 -5.97 20.39
CA GLU A 56 36.48 -5.28 21.17
C GLU A 56 35.08 -5.51 20.57
N ILE A 57 34.93 -5.50 19.24
CA ILE A 57 33.66 -5.84 18.58
C ILE A 57 33.26 -7.27 18.90
N ALA A 58 34.19 -8.22 18.80
CA ALA A 58 33.91 -9.62 19.09
C ALA A 58 33.48 -9.84 20.56
N ARG A 59 34.06 -9.11 21.52
CA ARG A 59 33.65 -9.14 22.94
C ARG A 59 32.30 -8.48 23.21
N ALA A 60 31.84 -7.61 22.33
CA ALA A 60 30.53 -6.96 22.48
C ALA A 60 29.38 -7.91 22.13
N PHE A 61 29.63 -9.02 21.44
CA PHE A 61 28.62 -10.06 21.23
C PHE A 61 28.20 -10.66 22.59
N PRO A 62 26.91 -11.02 22.76
CA PRO A 62 26.46 -11.75 23.94
C PRO A 62 27.24 -13.06 24.09
N ALA A 63 27.64 -13.40 25.33
CA ALA A 63 28.47 -14.59 25.59
C ALA A 63 27.81 -15.92 25.19
N GLU A 64 26.48 -15.96 25.06
CA GLU A 64 25.70 -17.14 24.67
C GLU A 64 25.26 -17.07 23.19
N ALA A 65 25.74 -16.09 22.41
CA ALA A 65 25.32 -15.88 21.02
C ALA A 65 25.77 -17.02 20.09
N THR A 66 27.01 -17.48 20.26
CA THR A 66 27.60 -18.59 19.50
C THR A 66 28.88 -19.07 20.17
N ASP A 67 29.19 -20.35 20.02
CA ASP A 67 30.49 -20.92 20.38
C ASP A 67 31.50 -20.90 19.20
N THR A 68 31.15 -20.26 18.08
CA THR A 68 31.98 -20.17 16.87
C THR A 68 32.58 -18.78 16.69
N VAL A 69 33.84 -18.71 16.28
CA VAL A 69 34.51 -17.45 15.88
C VAL A 69 35.13 -17.59 14.50
N VAL A 70 34.90 -16.60 13.62
CA VAL A 70 35.59 -16.50 12.33
C VAL A 70 36.91 -15.75 12.50
N VAL A 71 37.99 -16.29 11.93
CA VAL A 71 39.30 -15.63 11.87
C VAL A 71 39.68 -15.37 10.42
N ALA A 72 39.90 -14.09 10.10
CA ALA A 72 40.29 -13.66 8.75
C ALA A 72 41.53 -12.74 8.76
N SER A 73 42.13 -12.54 7.59
CA SER A 73 43.32 -11.71 7.46
C SER A 73 43.01 -10.22 7.56
N GLY A 74 43.50 -9.52 8.59
CA GLY A 74 43.35 -8.06 8.70
C GLY A 74 44.25 -7.24 7.77
N GLN A 75 44.99 -7.87 6.85
CA GLN A 75 45.90 -7.21 5.91
C GLN A 75 45.32 -7.13 4.49
N THR A 76 44.77 -8.25 4.00
CA THR A 76 44.02 -8.37 2.75
C THR A 76 42.87 -9.34 3.00
N PHE A 77 41.63 -8.85 2.95
CA PHE A 77 40.45 -9.58 3.41
C PHE A 77 39.33 -9.75 2.35
N PRO A 78 39.63 -9.89 1.03
CA PRO A 78 38.55 -10.14 0.08
C PRO A 78 37.80 -11.44 0.41
N ASP A 79 38.52 -12.48 0.85
CA ASP A 79 37.95 -13.77 1.25
C ASP A 79 36.97 -13.65 2.43
N ALA A 80 37.14 -12.62 3.27
CA ALA A 80 36.33 -12.40 4.47
C ALA A 80 35.01 -11.69 4.19
N LEU A 81 34.85 -11.07 3.01
CA LEU A 81 33.64 -10.34 2.66
C LEU A 81 32.45 -11.29 2.63
N SER A 82 32.58 -12.48 2.06
CA SER A 82 31.51 -13.49 2.03
C SER A 82 31.32 -14.22 3.37
N ALA A 83 32.01 -13.82 4.44
CA ALA A 83 32.10 -14.55 5.69
C ALA A 83 31.40 -13.91 6.90
N GLN A 84 30.42 -13.03 6.69
CA GLN A 84 29.39 -12.77 7.71
C GLN A 84 28.43 -13.98 7.79
N LEU A 85 28.98 -15.13 8.20
CA LEU A 85 28.30 -16.42 8.21
C LEU A 85 27.04 -16.37 9.08
N SER A 86 25.91 -16.69 8.47
CA SER A 86 24.58 -16.85 9.08
C SER A 86 23.85 -17.95 8.30
N SER A 87 23.10 -18.82 8.96
CA SER A 87 22.32 -19.87 8.27
C SER A 87 21.21 -20.43 9.14
N ALA A 88 19.95 -20.26 8.72
CA ALA A 88 18.76 -20.63 9.50
C ALA A 88 18.73 -22.09 10.03
N ASP A 89 19.38 -23.03 9.33
CA ASP A 89 19.42 -24.46 9.67
C ASP A 89 20.78 -24.98 10.16
N GLY A 90 21.75 -24.08 10.39
CA GLY A 90 23.17 -24.43 10.53
C GLY A 90 23.80 -24.83 9.19
N LEU A 91 25.09 -24.52 8.98
CA LEU A 91 25.77 -24.83 7.72
C LEU A 91 26.07 -26.33 7.62
N PRO A 92 25.63 -27.05 6.58
CA PRO A 92 25.91 -28.48 6.43
C PRO A 92 27.42 -28.76 6.36
N GLY A 93 27.95 -29.44 7.38
CA GLY A 93 29.36 -29.82 7.45
C GLY A 93 30.23 -28.94 8.35
N LEU A 94 29.69 -27.86 8.90
CA LEU A 94 30.25 -27.08 10.00
C LEU A 94 29.29 -27.16 11.19
N ASP A 95 29.77 -27.55 12.37
CA ASP A 95 28.97 -27.50 13.61
C ASP A 95 28.95 -26.04 14.12
N VAL A 96 28.30 -25.15 13.37
CA VAL A 96 28.13 -23.75 13.76
C VAL A 96 26.96 -23.67 14.72
N ASP A 97 27.25 -23.71 16.02
CA ASP A 97 26.27 -23.49 17.08
C ASP A 97 25.73 -22.06 17.00
N GLY A 98 24.47 -21.91 16.58
CA GLY A 98 23.76 -20.63 16.49
C GLY A 98 22.42 -20.80 15.79
N ALA A 99 21.40 -20.02 16.15
CA ALA A 99 20.07 -20.04 15.53
C ALA A 99 20.06 -19.44 14.10
N GLY A 100 21.15 -19.66 13.34
CA GLY A 100 21.42 -18.99 12.08
C GLY A 100 21.87 -17.54 12.17
N LEU A 101 22.28 -17.10 13.36
CA LEU A 101 22.75 -15.74 13.59
C LEU A 101 24.19 -15.52 13.11
N PRO A 102 24.54 -14.29 12.69
CA PRO A 102 25.92 -13.88 12.41
C PRO A 102 26.89 -14.11 13.57
N VAL A 103 28.09 -14.60 13.26
CA VAL A 103 29.12 -14.97 14.26
C VAL A 103 30.21 -13.88 14.45
N PRO A 104 30.85 -13.78 15.63
CA PRO A 104 31.97 -12.86 15.86
C PRO A 104 33.13 -13.09 14.88
N MET A 105 33.66 -11.99 14.33
CA MET A 105 34.82 -12.01 13.45
C MET A 105 36.04 -11.36 14.11
N LEU A 106 37.14 -12.10 14.14
CA LEU A 106 38.45 -11.66 14.58
C LEU A 106 39.42 -11.53 13.41
N LEU A 107 40.36 -10.60 13.53
CA LEU A 107 41.39 -10.37 12.52
C LEU A 107 42.76 -10.86 12.97
N THR A 108 43.55 -11.39 12.04
CA THR A 108 44.93 -11.81 12.25
C THR A 108 45.88 -11.23 11.20
N LYS A 109 47.19 -11.26 11.45
CA LYS A 109 48.17 -11.08 10.36
C LYS A 109 48.34 -12.42 9.64
N GLN A 110 48.92 -12.37 8.44
CA GLN A 110 49.21 -13.57 7.66
C GLN A 110 50.01 -14.61 8.46
N ASP A 111 51.10 -14.19 9.11
CA ASP A 111 52.13 -15.07 9.68
C ASP A 111 52.27 -14.94 11.20
N GLN A 112 51.35 -14.26 11.87
CA GLN A 112 51.39 -14.02 13.31
C GLN A 112 50.00 -13.73 13.87
N LEU A 113 49.59 -14.44 14.93
CA LEU A 113 48.42 -14.07 15.72
C LEU A 113 48.72 -12.83 16.58
N PRO A 114 48.00 -11.70 16.41
CA PRO A 114 48.14 -10.53 17.28
C PRO A 114 47.73 -10.85 18.72
N SER A 115 48.33 -10.19 19.71
CA SER A 115 47.98 -10.42 21.12
C SER A 115 46.53 -10.06 21.43
N ALA A 116 45.99 -8.99 20.83
CA ALA A 116 44.58 -8.62 21.01
C ALA A 116 43.63 -9.72 20.54
N THR A 117 43.95 -10.36 19.41
CA THR A 117 43.20 -11.50 18.86
C THR A 117 43.30 -12.71 19.76
N ALA A 118 44.50 -13.03 20.25
CA ALA A 118 44.72 -14.12 21.20
C ALA A 118 43.93 -13.90 22.51
N ASP A 119 44.03 -12.70 23.10
CA ASP A 119 43.33 -12.35 24.33
C ASP A 119 41.80 -12.46 24.15
N ALA A 120 41.26 -12.01 23.00
CA ALA A 120 39.84 -12.16 22.70
C ALA A 120 39.39 -13.62 22.57
N LEU A 121 40.21 -14.49 21.98
CA LEU A 121 39.94 -15.93 21.92
C LEU A 121 39.97 -16.58 23.31
N GLU A 122 40.80 -16.11 24.24
CA GLU A 122 40.76 -16.56 25.64
C GLU A 122 39.48 -16.12 26.35
N ASP A 123 39.01 -14.89 26.08
CA ASP A 123 37.81 -14.32 26.69
C ASP A 123 36.52 -14.98 26.16
N LEU A 124 36.44 -15.17 24.84
CA LEU A 124 35.29 -15.79 24.16
C LEU A 124 35.26 -17.32 24.36
N ALA A 125 36.43 -17.95 24.50
CA ALA A 125 36.60 -19.39 24.67
C ALA A 125 35.77 -20.26 23.69
N PRO A 126 35.84 -20.02 22.37
CA PRO A 126 35.00 -20.70 21.39
C PRO A 126 35.27 -22.21 21.34
N SER A 127 34.24 -22.99 21.01
CA SER A 127 34.38 -24.41 20.69
C SER A 127 34.92 -24.63 19.27
N THR A 128 34.62 -23.69 18.35
CA THR A 128 34.98 -23.77 16.93
C THR A 128 35.61 -22.45 16.44
N ILE A 129 36.70 -22.55 15.68
CA ILE A 129 37.35 -21.43 15.00
C ILE A 129 37.37 -21.71 13.49
N VAL A 130 36.70 -20.86 12.72
CA VAL A 130 36.66 -20.97 11.26
C VAL A 130 37.63 -19.97 10.64
N ILE A 131 38.69 -20.47 10.04
CA ILE A 131 39.63 -19.67 9.25
C ILE A 131 39.04 -19.45 7.86
N VAL A 132 38.89 -18.19 7.46
CA VAL A 132 38.44 -17.85 6.12
C VAL A 132 39.62 -17.33 5.29
N GLY A 133 39.82 -17.98 4.14
CA GLY A 133 40.91 -17.72 3.21
C GLY A 133 42.03 -18.77 3.26
N GLY A 134 42.73 -18.89 2.14
CA GLY A 134 43.82 -19.85 1.99
C GLY A 134 45.07 -19.51 2.83
N GLU A 135 46.10 -20.36 2.74
CA GLU A 135 47.38 -20.17 3.46
C GLU A 135 48.08 -18.83 3.15
N VAL A 136 47.78 -18.23 1.99
CA VAL A 136 48.29 -16.91 1.60
C VAL A 136 47.67 -15.79 2.44
N ALA A 137 46.40 -15.93 2.84
CA ALA A 137 45.69 -14.97 3.69
C ALA A 137 45.99 -15.20 5.18
N VAL A 138 45.90 -16.46 5.62
CA VAL A 138 46.15 -16.90 7.00
C VAL A 138 47.01 -18.17 6.96
N SER A 139 48.29 -18.03 7.32
CA SER A 139 49.27 -19.13 7.23
C SER A 139 48.94 -20.32 8.13
N GLU A 140 49.52 -21.47 7.80
CA GLU A 140 49.40 -22.67 8.64
C GLU A 140 50.01 -22.46 10.04
N THR A 141 51.01 -21.59 10.18
CA THR A 141 51.54 -21.21 11.50
C THR A 141 50.48 -20.55 12.38
N VAL A 142 49.65 -19.67 11.82
CA VAL A 142 48.54 -19.07 12.56
C VAL A 142 47.47 -20.11 12.87
N ALA A 143 47.17 -21.03 11.94
CA ALA A 143 46.23 -22.13 12.20
C ALA A 143 46.69 -23.04 13.35
N GLU A 144 47.99 -23.37 13.41
CA GLU A 144 48.58 -24.11 14.54
C GLU A 144 48.50 -23.33 15.87
N GLU A 145 48.66 -22.00 15.84
CA GLU A 145 48.47 -21.14 17.02
C GLU A 145 47.01 -21.14 17.49
N LEU A 146 46.04 -21.04 16.57
CA LEU A 146 44.60 -21.08 16.86
C LEU A 146 44.17 -22.43 17.47
N ALA A 147 44.72 -23.55 16.98
CA ALA A 147 44.47 -24.87 17.55
C ALA A 147 44.96 -25.00 19.02
N GLY A 148 45.85 -24.10 19.46
CA GLY A 148 46.33 -24.01 20.83
C GLY A 148 45.28 -23.56 21.86
N PHE A 149 44.17 -22.97 21.42
CA PHE A 149 43.08 -22.48 22.28
C PHE A 149 42.09 -23.57 22.69
N GLY A 150 42.24 -24.80 22.18
CA GLY A 150 41.38 -25.94 22.54
C GLY A 150 40.06 -26.01 21.77
N ALA A 151 39.91 -25.18 20.73
CA ALA A 151 38.81 -25.21 19.77
C ALA A 151 39.09 -26.16 18.59
N GLU A 152 38.04 -26.63 17.93
CA GLU A 152 38.12 -27.21 16.58
C GLU A 152 38.46 -26.11 15.58
N VAL A 153 39.47 -26.34 14.73
CA VAL A 153 39.91 -25.33 13.75
C VAL A 153 39.59 -25.85 12.35
N GLU A 154 38.70 -25.14 11.67
CA GLU A 154 38.30 -25.41 10.30
C GLU A 154 38.79 -24.33 9.36
N ARG A 155 38.98 -24.67 8.08
CA ARG A 155 39.42 -23.70 7.07
C ARG A 155 38.53 -23.74 5.85
N LEU A 156 37.97 -22.59 5.50
CA LEU A 156 37.19 -22.36 4.28
C LEU A 156 38.04 -21.56 3.30
N ALA A 157 38.42 -22.18 2.19
CA ALA A 157 39.31 -21.57 1.20
C ALA A 157 39.16 -22.23 -0.18
N GLY A 158 39.06 -21.40 -1.22
CA GLY A 158 39.23 -21.77 -2.62
C GLY A 158 40.62 -21.45 -3.17
N GLU A 159 40.81 -21.57 -4.49
CA GLU A 159 42.09 -21.20 -5.13
C GLU A 159 42.31 -19.68 -5.10
N ASP A 160 41.23 -18.91 -5.18
CA ASP A 160 41.21 -17.47 -4.99
C ASP A 160 39.98 -16.97 -4.18
N ARG A 161 39.74 -15.66 -4.21
CA ARG A 161 38.66 -15.01 -3.45
C ARG A 161 37.27 -15.37 -3.96
N TYR A 162 37.13 -15.62 -5.26
CA TYR A 162 35.86 -15.95 -5.90
C TYR A 162 35.51 -17.39 -5.58
N ASP A 163 36.48 -18.30 -5.71
CA ASP A 163 36.33 -19.69 -5.28
C ASP A 163 36.07 -19.79 -3.77
N THR A 164 36.75 -18.99 -2.95
CA THR A 164 36.47 -18.97 -1.50
C THR A 164 35.04 -18.51 -1.22
N SER A 165 34.55 -17.47 -1.91
CA SER A 165 33.16 -17.03 -1.76
C SER A 165 32.16 -18.07 -2.25
N ALA A 166 32.47 -18.80 -3.32
CA ALA A 166 31.63 -19.88 -3.85
C ALA A 166 31.58 -21.08 -2.90
N GLU A 167 32.71 -21.48 -2.31
CA GLU A 167 32.75 -22.52 -1.27
C GLU A 167 31.91 -22.12 -0.04
N ILE A 168 31.94 -20.84 0.35
CA ILE A 168 31.11 -20.35 1.45
C ILE A 168 29.62 -20.37 1.08
N ALA A 169 29.26 -19.85 -0.09
CA ALA A 169 27.88 -19.82 -0.55
C ALA A 169 27.29 -21.22 -0.77
N GLY A 170 28.09 -22.19 -1.21
CA GLY A 170 27.67 -23.57 -1.43
C GLY A 170 27.22 -24.31 -0.16
N MET A 171 27.43 -23.72 1.01
CA MET A 171 26.92 -24.24 2.29
C MET A 171 25.48 -23.80 2.59
N PHE A 172 24.90 -22.89 1.81
CA PHE A 172 23.50 -22.47 1.97
C PHE A 172 22.53 -23.47 1.31
N PRO A 173 21.26 -23.53 1.76
CA PRO A 173 20.26 -24.37 1.12
C PRO A 173 19.94 -23.87 -0.30
N THR A 174 19.38 -24.76 -1.13
CA THR A 174 18.86 -24.40 -2.46
C THR A 174 17.47 -23.75 -2.35
N GLY A 175 17.08 -22.92 -3.32
CA GLY A 175 15.78 -22.25 -3.36
C GLY A 175 15.73 -20.99 -2.50
N LEU A 176 16.84 -20.27 -2.40
CA LEU A 176 16.93 -19.03 -1.60
C LEU A 176 16.03 -17.94 -2.17
N PRO A 177 15.44 -17.07 -1.34
CA PRO A 177 14.63 -15.96 -1.85
C PRO A 177 15.50 -14.91 -2.57
N VAL A 178 16.72 -14.65 -2.08
CA VAL A 178 17.64 -13.70 -2.70
C VAL A 178 19.10 -14.14 -2.51
N LEU A 179 19.98 -13.69 -3.40
CA LEU A 179 21.43 -13.80 -3.30
C LEU A 179 22.08 -12.44 -3.61
N TYR A 180 23.10 -12.05 -2.84
CA TYR A 180 23.84 -10.82 -3.08
C TYR A 180 25.14 -11.07 -3.85
N LEU A 181 25.46 -10.22 -4.83
CA LEU A 181 26.69 -10.31 -5.62
C LEU A 181 27.43 -8.96 -5.62
N ALA A 182 28.71 -8.95 -5.26
CA ALA A 182 29.54 -7.74 -5.26
C ALA A 182 30.93 -8.00 -5.85
N THR A 183 31.68 -6.93 -6.15
CA THR A 183 33.06 -7.10 -6.65
C THR A 183 34.02 -7.54 -5.54
N GLY A 184 34.95 -8.44 -5.88
CA GLY A 184 36.03 -8.87 -4.99
C GLY A 184 37.27 -7.94 -4.97
N THR A 185 37.29 -6.81 -5.68
CA THR A 185 38.54 -6.03 -5.94
C THR A 185 38.64 -4.67 -5.23
N ASP A 186 37.63 -3.78 -5.34
CA ASP A 186 37.41 -2.57 -4.52
C ASP A 186 36.02 -2.71 -3.92
N TYR A 187 35.94 -3.08 -2.65
CA TYR A 187 34.78 -3.76 -2.08
C TYR A 187 34.04 -2.96 -0.99
N PRO A 188 33.90 -1.61 -1.07
CA PRO A 188 33.12 -0.91 -0.07
C PRO A 188 31.64 -1.29 -0.11
N ASP A 189 31.11 -1.64 -1.30
CA ASP A 189 29.73 -2.10 -1.48
C ASP A 189 29.51 -3.50 -0.87
N ALA A 190 30.53 -4.37 -0.92
CA ALA A 190 30.47 -5.70 -0.33
C ALA A 190 30.51 -5.67 1.21
N LEU A 191 31.04 -4.61 1.85
CA LEU A 191 31.06 -4.52 3.31
C LEU A 191 29.65 -4.37 3.88
N THR A 192 28.90 -3.41 3.33
CA THR A 192 27.50 -3.16 3.72
C THR A 192 26.59 -4.23 3.14
N GLY A 193 26.89 -4.72 1.94
CA GLY A 193 26.19 -5.85 1.33
C GLY A 193 26.30 -7.13 2.14
N GLY A 194 27.48 -7.37 2.72
CA GLY A 194 27.72 -8.52 3.56
C GLY A 194 27.01 -8.42 4.92
N ALA A 195 26.94 -7.22 5.51
CA ALA A 195 26.10 -6.99 6.70
C ALA A 195 24.62 -7.27 6.40
N ARG A 196 24.13 -6.85 5.23
CA ARG A 196 22.76 -7.15 4.77
C ARG A 196 22.55 -8.64 4.53
N ALA A 197 23.46 -9.31 3.82
CA ALA A 197 23.39 -10.75 3.59
C ALA A 197 23.40 -11.55 4.90
N GLY A 198 24.20 -11.10 5.87
CA GLY A 198 24.23 -11.67 7.22
C GLY A 198 22.92 -11.53 7.99
N ARG A 199 22.26 -10.36 7.90
CA ARG A 199 20.91 -10.13 8.49
C ARG A 199 19.88 -11.07 7.85
N ASP A 200 19.90 -11.14 6.53
CA ASP A 200 18.93 -11.87 5.72
C ASP A 200 19.15 -13.39 5.76
N ALA A 201 20.24 -13.86 6.40
CA ALA A 201 20.67 -15.25 6.41
C ALA A 201 20.83 -15.87 5.00
N VAL A 202 21.34 -15.08 4.05
CA VAL A 202 21.61 -15.49 2.65
C VAL A 202 23.08 -15.32 2.29
N PRO A 203 23.59 -15.99 1.24
CA PRO A 203 24.98 -15.85 0.85
C PRO A 203 25.25 -14.52 0.14
N MET A 204 26.46 -14.00 0.36
CA MET A 204 27.07 -12.98 -0.50
C MET A 204 28.20 -13.61 -1.32
N LEU A 205 28.11 -13.50 -2.64
CA LEU A 205 29.13 -13.92 -3.59
C LEU A 205 30.00 -12.77 -4.06
N LEU A 206 31.22 -13.11 -4.47
CA LEU A 206 32.15 -12.19 -5.10
C LEU A 206 32.31 -12.48 -6.59
N THR A 207 32.53 -11.42 -7.36
CA THR A 207 32.85 -11.50 -8.79
C THR A 207 33.95 -10.52 -9.20
N ASP A 208 34.64 -10.80 -10.30
CA ASP A 208 35.49 -9.83 -10.98
C ASP A 208 34.65 -8.70 -11.57
N PRO A 209 35.12 -7.44 -11.55
CA PRO A 209 34.37 -6.32 -12.12
C PRO A 209 33.93 -6.49 -13.56
N ALA A 210 34.63 -7.29 -14.37
CA ALA A 210 34.42 -7.34 -15.82
C ALA A 210 33.94 -8.70 -16.35
N GLU A 211 33.96 -9.76 -15.55
CA GLU A 211 33.65 -11.12 -16.00
C GLU A 211 33.10 -11.95 -14.83
N LEU A 212 32.01 -12.70 -15.06
CA LEU A 212 31.47 -13.64 -14.10
C LEU A 212 32.35 -14.91 -14.08
N GLN A 213 32.90 -15.27 -12.93
CA GLN A 213 33.75 -16.46 -12.80
C GLN A 213 32.91 -17.74 -12.91
N ASP A 214 33.48 -18.78 -13.50
CA ASP A 214 32.83 -20.10 -13.62
C ASP A 214 32.38 -20.64 -12.25
N SER A 215 33.19 -20.47 -11.19
CA SER A 215 32.84 -20.92 -9.84
C SER A 215 31.68 -20.14 -9.22
N THR A 216 31.61 -18.83 -9.47
CA THR A 216 30.47 -18.00 -9.05
C THR A 216 29.20 -18.36 -9.82
N ALA A 217 29.29 -18.60 -11.13
CA ALA A 217 28.13 -19.02 -11.94
C ALA A 217 27.59 -20.39 -11.52
N GLU A 218 28.47 -21.39 -11.33
CA GLU A 218 28.09 -22.75 -10.95
C GLU A 218 27.36 -22.80 -9.60
N VAL A 219 27.77 -21.97 -8.64
CA VAL A 219 27.11 -21.93 -7.34
C VAL A 219 25.76 -21.22 -7.39
N ILE A 220 25.60 -20.18 -8.23
CA ILE A 220 24.28 -19.54 -8.47
C ILE A 220 23.31 -20.56 -9.09
N GLU A 221 23.77 -21.32 -10.09
CA GLU A 221 22.97 -22.40 -10.70
C GLU A 221 22.58 -23.48 -9.69
N THR A 222 23.49 -23.82 -8.77
CA THR A 222 23.27 -24.84 -7.73
C THR A 222 22.28 -24.37 -6.67
N LEU A 223 22.43 -23.13 -6.20
CA LEU A 223 21.58 -22.58 -5.15
C LEU A 223 20.19 -22.21 -5.65
N GLN A 224 20.01 -21.96 -6.95
CA GLN A 224 18.72 -21.62 -7.56
C GLN A 224 17.96 -20.51 -6.81
N PRO A 225 18.57 -19.33 -6.57
CA PRO A 225 17.88 -18.25 -5.88
C PRO A 225 16.73 -17.70 -6.75
N ALA A 226 15.66 -17.21 -6.12
CA ALA A 226 14.56 -16.57 -6.83
C ALA A 226 14.97 -15.22 -7.45
N SER A 227 15.85 -14.48 -6.75
CA SER A 227 16.39 -13.19 -7.20
C SER A 227 17.90 -13.05 -6.94
N VAL A 228 18.60 -12.24 -7.74
CA VAL A 228 19.98 -11.81 -7.47
C VAL A 228 20.07 -10.29 -7.40
N VAL A 229 20.65 -9.77 -6.32
CA VAL A 229 20.93 -8.33 -6.16
C VAL A 229 22.42 -8.07 -6.34
N VAL A 230 22.77 -7.40 -7.44
CA VAL A 230 24.13 -6.97 -7.76
C VAL A 230 24.41 -5.61 -7.12
N LEU A 231 25.44 -5.56 -6.28
CA LEU A 231 25.79 -4.39 -5.48
C LEU A 231 26.88 -3.55 -6.14
N GLY A 232 26.61 -2.25 -6.21
CA GLY A 232 27.51 -1.26 -6.78
C GLY A 232 27.19 -0.92 -8.23
N GLY A 233 27.64 0.26 -8.66
CA GLY A 233 27.39 0.76 -10.01
C GLY A 233 28.18 -0.02 -11.08
N SER A 234 27.96 0.31 -12.36
CA SER A 234 28.63 -0.35 -13.50
C SER A 234 30.15 -0.28 -13.51
N GLY A 235 30.74 0.64 -12.71
CA GLY A 235 32.19 0.70 -12.48
C GLY A 235 32.71 -0.30 -11.46
N ALA A 236 31.86 -0.85 -10.59
CA ALA A 236 32.20 -1.87 -9.60
C ALA A 236 31.94 -3.27 -10.17
N VAL A 237 30.77 -3.48 -10.80
CA VAL A 237 30.40 -4.71 -11.51
C VAL A 237 29.83 -4.31 -12.86
N SER A 238 30.41 -4.75 -13.97
CA SER A 238 30.00 -4.33 -15.32
C SER A 238 28.58 -4.79 -15.66
N ASP A 239 27.97 -4.14 -16.67
CA ASP A 239 26.66 -4.57 -17.17
C ASP A 239 26.76 -5.95 -17.85
N ASP A 240 27.90 -6.31 -18.44
CA ASP A 240 28.14 -7.64 -19.00
C ASP A 240 28.05 -8.75 -17.92
N VAL A 241 28.51 -8.47 -16.69
CA VAL A 241 28.38 -9.42 -15.57
C VAL A 241 26.92 -9.53 -15.13
N VAL A 242 26.19 -8.40 -15.06
CA VAL A 242 24.76 -8.41 -14.73
C VAL A 242 23.95 -9.20 -15.77
N GLU A 243 24.22 -9.00 -17.05
CA GLU A 243 23.60 -9.76 -18.14
C GLU A 243 23.90 -11.26 -18.02
N ALA A 244 25.15 -11.63 -17.71
CA ALA A 244 25.53 -13.04 -17.52
C ALA A 244 24.81 -13.70 -16.32
N VAL A 245 24.60 -12.95 -15.23
CA VAL A 245 23.81 -13.44 -14.09
C VAL A 245 22.33 -13.54 -14.45
N ALA A 246 21.78 -12.58 -15.19
CA ALA A 246 20.39 -12.58 -15.63
C ALA A 246 20.06 -13.73 -16.60
N GLU A 247 21.05 -14.28 -17.32
CA GLU A 247 20.90 -15.51 -18.09
C GLU A 247 20.67 -16.75 -17.20
N ILE A 248 21.15 -16.72 -15.95
CA ILE A 248 20.97 -17.80 -14.95
C ILE A 248 19.70 -17.55 -14.13
N VAL A 249 19.52 -16.33 -13.63
CA VAL A 249 18.40 -15.90 -12.76
C VAL A 249 17.75 -14.66 -13.39
N PRO A 250 16.62 -14.81 -14.13
CA PRO A 250 16.01 -13.70 -14.85
C PRO A 250 15.67 -12.48 -14.00
N ASP A 251 15.29 -12.67 -12.73
CA ASP A 251 15.12 -11.60 -11.75
C ASP A 251 16.49 -11.19 -11.16
N THR A 252 17.28 -10.46 -11.94
CA THR A 252 18.55 -9.89 -11.50
C THR A 252 18.47 -8.37 -11.48
N ASN A 253 18.66 -7.78 -10.31
CA ASN A 253 18.53 -6.35 -10.07
C ASN A 253 19.85 -5.74 -9.60
N ARG A 254 20.12 -4.49 -9.96
CA ARG A 254 21.30 -3.76 -9.49
C ARG A 254 20.91 -2.73 -8.43
N LEU A 255 21.55 -2.81 -7.26
CA LEU A 255 21.42 -1.81 -6.19
C LEU A 255 22.71 -1.00 -6.07
N PHE A 256 22.63 0.32 -6.27
CA PHE A 256 23.80 1.17 -6.26
C PHE A 256 23.47 2.63 -5.91
N GLY A 257 24.45 3.31 -5.33
CA GLY A 257 24.43 4.76 -5.23
C GLY A 257 25.45 5.44 -6.13
N LYS A 258 25.47 6.77 -6.08
CA LYS A 258 26.45 7.59 -6.82
C LYS A 258 27.90 7.27 -6.46
N ASP A 259 28.13 6.82 -5.23
CA ASP A 259 29.40 6.36 -4.71
C ASP A 259 29.14 5.32 -3.60
N ARG A 260 30.21 4.83 -2.97
CA ARG A 260 30.14 3.85 -1.88
C ARG A 260 29.25 4.24 -0.70
N TYR A 261 29.12 5.53 -0.41
CA TYR A 261 28.24 6.00 0.66
C TYR A 261 26.79 5.92 0.20
N GLY A 262 26.52 6.29 -1.05
CA GLY A 262 25.21 6.09 -1.66
C GLY A 262 24.78 4.63 -1.74
N THR A 263 25.67 3.70 -2.08
CA THR A 263 25.31 2.26 -2.10
C THR A 263 25.00 1.75 -0.69
N ALA A 264 25.79 2.15 0.32
CA ALA A 264 25.50 1.84 1.72
C ALA A 264 24.12 2.36 2.14
N VAL A 265 23.76 3.57 1.73
CA VAL A 265 22.43 4.17 1.98
C VAL A 265 21.33 3.41 1.25
N ALA A 266 21.54 2.98 0.02
CA ALA A 266 20.57 2.20 -0.74
C ALA A 266 20.32 0.80 -0.13
N LEU A 267 21.32 0.22 0.53
CA LEU A 267 21.14 -1.01 1.32
C LEU A 267 20.37 -0.72 2.62
N ALA A 268 20.74 0.38 3.29
CA ALA A 268 20.11 0.83 4.53
C ALA A 268 18.65 1.27 4.36
N SER A 269 18.17 1.54 3.14
CA SER A 269 16.78 1.98 2.90
C SER A 269 15.74 0.92 3.26
N SER A 270 16.14 -0.36 3.27
CA SER A 270 15.31 -1.51 3.66
C SER A 270 15.34 -1.85 5.16
N TYR A 271 16.00 -1.02 5.96
CA TYR A 271 16.00 -1.16 7.42
C TYR A 271 14.93 -0.28 8.03
N GLU A 272 14.40 -0.79 9.14
CA GLU A 272 13.39 -0.15 9.97
C GLU A 272 13.87 1.22 10.47
N TYR A 273 12.94 2.16 10.61
CA TYR A 273 13.18 3.38 11.38
C TYR A 273 13.48 3.00 12.83
N ASP A 274 13.98 3.90 13.67
CA ASP A 274 14.20 3.66 15.10
C ASP A 274 15.15 2.47 15.43
N SER A 275 15.79 1.86 14.43
CA SER A 275 16.80 0.81 14.65
C SER A 275 18.10 1.38 15.21
N VAL A 276 18.89 0.55 15.89
CA VAL A 276 20.29 0.92 16.17
C VAL A 276 21.06 0.93 14.86
N ALA A 277 21.61 2.09 14.49
CA ALA A 277 22.44 2.22 13.30
C ALA A 277 23.92 2.00 13.63
N TYR A 278 24.67 1.55 12.63
CA TYR A 278 26.10 1.27 12.74
C TYR A 278 26.87 2.11 11.74
N LEU A 279 27.97 2.72 12.16
CA LEU A 279 28.80 3.56 11.29
C LEU A 279 30.25 3.14 11.33
N ALA A 280 30.84 2.93 10.15
CA ALA A 280 32.25 2.62 10.00
C ALA A 280 32.90 3.47 8.91
N SER A 281 34.24 3.42 8.82
CA SER A 281 34.97 4.13 7.76
C SER A 281 34.76 3.46 6.40
N GLY A 282 34.35 4.25 5.40
CA GLY A 282 34.32 3.86 3.99
C GLY A 282 35.67 4.05 3.28
N GLN A 283 36.77 4.29 4.01
CA GLN A 283 38.10 4.58 3.46
C GLN A 283 39.17 3.55 3.84
N ASP A 284 39.12 2.99 5.05
CA ASP A 284 39.90 1.83 5.51
C ASP A 284 38.92 0.87 6.19
N PHE A 285 38.83 -0.36 5.71
CA PHE A 285 37.66 -1.22 5.92
C PHE A 285 37.72 -2.31 7.02
N PRO A 286 38.81 -2.52 7.80
CA PRO A 286 38.84 -3.66 8.71
C PRO A 286 37.81 -3.55 9.85
N ASP A 287 37.48 -2.32 10.25
CA ASP A 287 36.47 -2.06 11.28
C ASP A 287 35.05 -2.27 10.72
N ALA A 288 34.80 -1.90 9.45
CA ALA A 288 33.53 -2.15 8.77
C ALA A 288 33.29 -3.64 8.51
N LEU A 289 34.35 -4.40 8.20
CA LEU A 289 34.26 -5.84 7.98
C LEU A 289 33.79 -6.59 9.23
N THR A 290 34.45 -6.33 10.36
CA THR A 290 34.12 -6.98 11.64
C THR A 290 32.86 -6.41 12.27
N GLY A 291 32.66 -5.09 12.18
CA GLY A 291 31.45 -4.40 12.60
C GLY A 291 30.22 -4.78 11.79
N GLY A 292 30.37 -5.18 10.52
CA GLY A 292 29.27 -5.66 9.69
C GLY A 292 28.67 -6.97 10.20
N ALA A 293 29.48 -7.87 10.75
CA ALA A 293 28.96 -9.08 11.41
C ALA A 293 28.17 -8.73 12.68
N PHE A 294 28.62 -7.74 13.45
CA PHE A 294 27.91 -7.25 14.64
C PHE A 294 26.60 -6.54 14.28
N ALA A 295 26.62 -5.69 13.24
CA ALA A 295 25.44 -5.01 12.73
C ALA A 295 24.40 -6.02 12.20
N ALA A 296 24.86 -7.03 11.46
CA ALA A 296 24.01 -8.13 10.99
C ALA A 296 23.39 -8.91 12.16
N PHE A 297 24.18 -9.20 13.21
CA PHE A 297 23.69 -9.92 14.40
C PHE A 297 22.56 -9.18 15.08
N HIS A 298 22.64 -7.85 15.18
CA HIS A 298 21.62 -7.00 15.78
C HIS A 298 20.63 -6.41 14.76
N GLU A 299 20.62 -6.93 13.53
CA GLU A 299 19.69 -6.55 12.45
C GLU A 299 19.67 -5.06 12.08
N GLY A 300 20.72 -4.31 12.40
CA GLY A 300 20.79 -2.88 12.13
C GLY A 300 21.62 -2.51 10.90
N PRO A 301 21.38 -1.32 10.31
CA PRO A 301 22.04 -0.91 9.08
C PRO A 301 23.50 -0.53 9.33
N LEU A 302 24.41 -1.09 8.52
CA LEU A 302 25.79 -0.61 8.45
C LEU A 302 25.91 0.48 7.38
N LEU A 303 26.15 1.71 7.84
CA LEU A 303 26.43 2.87 7.01
C LEU A 303 27.94 3.19 7.00
N LEU A 304 28.36 3.95 5.98
CA LEU A 304 29.75 4.35 5.80
C LEU A 304 29.94 5.86 5.95
N SER A 305 31.08 6.25 6.52
CA SER A 305 31.49 7.65 6.69
C SER A 305 32.94 7.89 6.22
N LYS A 306 33.34 9.16 6.14
CA LYS A 306 34.74 9.54 5.97
C LYS A 306 35.36 9.76 7.35
N ALA A 307 36.68 9.64 7.43
CA ALA A 307 37.40 9.91 8.68
C ALA A 307 37.22 11.35 9.18
N ASP A 308 37.01 12.32 8.29
CA ASP A 308 36.93 13.76 8.59
C ASP A 308 35.54 14.36 8.40
N GLY A 309 34.48 13.53 8.36
CA GLY A 309 33.10 14.01 8.39
C GLY A 309 32.09 13.06 7.77
N VAL A 310 30.84 13.19 8.22
CA VAL A 310 29.71 12.40 7.72
C VAL A 310 29.31 12.90 6.32
N PRO A 311 29.32 12.03 5.29
CA PRO A 311 28.80 12.38 3.97
C PRO A 311 27.32 12.80 4.05
N THR A 312 26.91 13.79 3.26
CA THR A 312 25.51 14.28 3.27
C THR A 312 24.48 13.19 3.02
N VAL A 313 24.78 12.23 2.14
CA VAL A 313 23.88 11.09 1.88
C VAL A 313 23.77 10.16 3.10
N THR A 314 24.87 9.94 3.83
CA THR A 314 24.87 9.15 5.06
C THR A 314 24.11 9.87 6.18
N ALA A 315 24.32 11.18 6.32
CA ALA A 315 23.60 11.99 7.28
C ALA A 315 22.09 11.99 6.98
N ALA A 316 21.69 12.13 5.72
CA ALA A 316 20.29 12.04 5.31
C ALA A 316 19.68 10.65 5.55
N ALA A 317 20.46 9.58 5.40
CA ALA A 317 20.00 8.23 5.70
C ALA A 317 19.82 7.98 7.20
N LEU A 318 20.74 8.45 8.04
CA LEU A 318 20.57 8.43 9.50
C LEU A 318 19.39 9.30 9.93
N ASP A 319 19.24 10.46 9.29
CA ASP A 319 18.12 11.35 9.55
C ASP A 319 16.79 10.73 9.16
N ARG A 320 16.73 10.00 8.04
CA ARG A 320 15.58 9.19 7.68
C ARG A 320 15.34 8.10 8.73
N LEU A 321 16.37 7.33 9.07
CA LEU A 321 16.25 6.18 9.98
C LEU A 321 15.88 6.56 11.42
N SER A 322 16.09 7.82 11.85
CA SER A 322 15.90 8.27 13.23
C SER A 322 16.38 7.26 14.29
N PRO A 323 17.66 6.82 14.25
CA PRO A 323 18.07 5.65 15.01
C PRO A 323 17.98 5.86 16.52
N GLN A 324 17.45 4.85 17.24
CA GLN A 324 17.36 4.84 18.72
C GLN A 324 18.72 4.60 19.42
N GLY A 325 19.78 4.53 18.62
CA GLY A 325 21.15 4.67 19.06
C GLY A 325 22.12 4.42 17.92
N LEU A 326 23.37 4.80 18.12
CA LEU A 326 24.38 4.77 17.07
C LEU A 326 25.68 4.19 17.58
N VAL A 327 26.17 3.15 16.91
CA VAL A 327 27.44 2.52 17.24
C VAL A 327 28.50 2.89 16.20
N LEU A 328 29.64 3.42 16.64
CA LEU A 328 30.77 3.77 15.79
C LEU A 328 31.86 2.71 15.89
N PHE A 329 32.24 2.13 14.74
CA PHE A 329 33.36 1.18 14.67
C PHE A 329 34.65 1.87 14.24
N GLY A 330 35.69 1.69 15.06
CA GLY A 330 37.04 2.17 14.78
C GLY A 330 37.47 3.37 15.61
N GLY A 331 38.78 3.53 15.74
CA GLY A 331 39.40 4.60 16.52
C GLY A 331 39.48 5.93 15.76
N GLU A 332 40.18 6.89 16.36
CA GLU A 332 40.30 8.29 15.87
C GLU A 332 40.82 8.44 14.43
N VAL A 333 41.59 7.47 13.93
CA VAL A 333 42.09 7.48 12.54
C VAL A 333 40.99 7.09 11.55
N ALA A 334 40.07 6.22 11.95
CA ALA A 334 38.99 5.73 11.11
C ALA A 334 37.81 6.70 11.07
N LEU A 335 37.44 7.26 12.23
CA LEU A 335 36.34 8.21 12.44
C LEU A 335 36.76 9.23 13.52
N GLN A 336 37.12 10.46 13.12
CA GLN A 336 37.58 11.48 14.07
C GLN A 336 36.44 11.96 14.99
N GLU A 337 36.71 12.04 16.28
CA GLU A 337 35.77 12.49 17.31
C GLU A 337 35.17 13.87 16.95
N GLU A 338 36.01 14.86 16.67
CA GLU A 338 35.59 16.26 16.46
C GLU A 338 34.73 16.47 15.18
N GLN A 339 34.91 15.65 14.14
CA GLN A 339 34.20 15.84 12.87
C GLN A 339 33.06 14.86 12.61
N VAL A 340 33.10 13.68 13.23
CA VAL A 340 32.12 12.62 13.02
C VAL A 340 31.26 12.45 14.27
N GLU A 341 31.87 12.10 15.39
CA GLU A 341 31.14 11.79 16.62
C GLU A 341 30.41 13.01 17.18
N ASP A 342 31.09 14.15 17.33
CA ASP A 342 30.48 15.40 17.79
C ASP A 342 29.34 15.86 16.87
N ALA A 343 29.46 15.63 15.56
CA ALA A 343 28.43 15.98 14.59
C ALA A 343 27.19 15.10 14.73
N LEU A 344 27.36 13.81 15.04
CA LEU A 344 26.27 12.86 15.25
C LEU A 344 25.62 13.06 16.62
N ASN A 345 26.41 13.28 17.66
CA ASN A 345 25.93 13.58 19.02
C ASN A 345 25.12 14.88 19.10
N ALA A 346 25.28 15.78 18.13
CA ALA A 346 24.45 16.98 18.03
C ALA A 346 23.02 16.70 17.54
N THR A 347 22.79 15.60 16.82
CA THR A 347 21.49 15.24 16.23
C THR A 347 20.83 14.05 16.93
N LEU A 348 21.61 13.12 17.50
CA LEU A 348 21.10 11.92 18.20
C LEU A 348 20.01 12.20 19.24
N PRO A 349 20.07 13.25 20.08
CA PRO A 349 18.98 13.54 21.02
C PRO A 349 17.63 13.79 20.34
N VAL A 350 17.61 14.28 19.11
CA VAL A 350 16.39 14.46 18.32
C VAL A 350 15.89 13.11 17.82
N TRP A 351 16.76 12.33 17.18
CA TRP A 351 16.40 11.00 16.65
C TRP A 351 15.90 10.04 17.74
N VAL A 352 16.52 10.04 18.91
CA VAL A 352 16.09 9.20 20.05
C VAL A 352 14.76 9.65 20.65
N ASP A 353 14.42 10.93 20.53
CA ASP A 353 13.10 11.42 20.92
C ASP A 353 12.03 11.05 19.88
N GLU A 354 12.39 10.65 18.67
CA GLU A 354 11.42 10.33 17.64
C GLU A 354 10.88 8.90 17.78
N LEU A 355 9.64 8.71 17.35
CA LEU A 355 8.99 7.43 17.08
C LEU A 355 8.39 7.54 15.68
N VAL A 356 8.60 6.56 14.82
CA VAL A 356 7.90 6.49 13.53
C VAL A 356 6.72 5.53 13.63
N VAL A 357 5.51 6.06 13.47
CA VAL A 357 4.30 5.24 13.34
C VAL A 357 3.99 5.06 11.86
N GLN A 358 3.97 3.82 11.38
CA GLN A 358 3.54 3.52 10.02
C GLN A 358 2.01 3.53 9.96
N MET A 359 1.46 4.23 8.99
CA MET A 359 0.05 4.16 8.64
C MET A 359 -0.06 3.63 7.20
N LEU A 360 -0.66 2.46 7.05
CA LEU A 360 -1.01 1.90 5.75
C LEU A 360 -2.45 2.25 5.45
N SER A 361 -2.70 3.01 4.39
CA SER A 361 -4.04 3.52 4.11
C SER A 361 -4.54 3.28 2.70
N PHE A 362 -5.85 3.08 2.56
CA PHE A 362 -6.54 2.98 1.28
C PHE A 362 -8.00 3.45 1.39
N ASN A 363 -8.72 3.47 0.28
CA ASN A 363 -10.07 4.02 0.17
C ASN A 363 -10.81 3.36 -1.01
N ASP A 364 -12.14 3.49 -1.04
CA ASP A 364 -12.99 3.13 -2.18
C ASP A 364 -12.79 1.67 -2.65
N TYR A 365 -12.74 0.74 -1.69
CA TYR A 365 -12.56 -0.69 -1.97
C TYR A 365 -13.74 -1.29 -2.74
N HIS A 366 -14.97 -0.82 -2.49
CA HIS A 366 -16.21 -1.24 -3.18
C HIS A 366 -16.33 -2.76 -3.33
N GLY A 367 -15.92 -3.51 -2.31
CA GLY A 367 -15.96 -4.96 -2.31
C GLY A 367 -15.26 -5.68 -3.46
N HIS A 368 -14.16 -5.13 -4.00
CA HIS A 368 -13.36 -5.79 -5.04
C HIS A 368 -12.45 -6.88 -4.44
N ILE A 369 -13.05 -8.02 -4.11
CA ILE A 369 -12.34 -9.13 -3.46
C ILE A 369 -11.61 -10.05 -4.46
N GLU A 370 -12.13 -10.16 -5.68
CA GLU A 370 -11.58 -11.00 -6.73
C GLU A 370 -10.43 -10.30 -7.47
N GLU A 371 -9.55 -11.10 -8.09
CA GLU A 371 -8.55 -10.57 -9.03
C GLU A 371 -9.22 -10.34 -10.38
N GLU A 372 -9.15 -9.10 -10.88
CA GLU A 372 -9.61 -8.70 -12.22
C GLU A 372 -8.43 -8.12 -13.02
N ASP A 373 -8.48 -8.05 -14.34
CA ASP A 373 -7.44 -7.42 -15.18
C ASP A 373 -7.41 -5.87 -15.02
N GLY A 374 -7.26 -5.38 -13.78
CA GLY A 374 -7.32 -3.97 -13.42
C GLY A 374 -6.00 -3.24 -13.69
N THR A 375 -6.09 -2.06 -14.29
CA THR A 375 -4.98 -1.11 -14.44
C THR A 375 -5.39 0.27 -13.91
N LEU A 376 -4.41 1.13 -13.64
CA LEU A 376 -4.63 2.56 -13.51
C LEU A 376 -4.65 3.24 -14.89
N ASP A 377 -5.09 4.50 -14.94
CA ASP A 377 -5.02 5.32 -16.16
C ASP A 377 -3.57 5.41 -16.67
N GLU A 378 -3.37 5.49 -18.00
CA GLU A 378 -2.03 5.53 -18.62
C GLU A 378 -1.19 6.74 -18.13
N GLU A 379 -1.82 7.86 -17.80
CA GLU A 379 -1.13 9.00 -17.18
C GLU A 379 -0.69 8.73 -15.74
N GLN A 380 -1.44 7.92 -14.98
CA GLN A 380 -1.15 7.60 -13.58
C GLN A 380 -0.11 6.50 -13.48
N ASP A 381 -0.21 5.45 -14.30
CA ASP A 381 0.75 4.35 -14.44
C ASP A 381 1.06 4.06 -15.92
N PRO A 382 2.12 4.68 -16.49
CA PRO A 382 2.52 4.47 -17.88
C PRO A 382 2.98 3.04 -18.21
N ASP A 383 3.37 2.26 -17.20
CA ASP A 383 3.81 0.88 -17.38
C ASP A 383 2.61 -0.09 -17.43
N GLN A 384 1.40 0.37 -17.08
CA GLN A 384 0.14 -0.36 -17.15
C GLN A 384 0.21 -1.70 -16.41
N ASN A 385 0.68 -1.64 -15.17
CA ASN A 385 0.78 -2.81 -14.32
C ASN A 385 -0.62 -3.32 -13.95
N LEU A 386 -0.75 -4.65 -13.85
CA LEU A 386 -1.96 -5.29 -13.34
C LEU A 386 -1.99 -5.19 -11.81
N VAL A 387 -3.12 -4.72 -11.29
CA VAL A 387 -3.27 -4.35 -9.87
C VAL A 387 -4.63 -4.77 -9.29
N GLY A 388 -4.69 -4.87 -7.96
CA GLY A 388 -5.92 -5.11 -7.20
C GLY A 388 -6.17 -6.58 -6.83
N GLY A 389 -7.32 -6.82 -6.20
CA GLY A 389 -7.73 -8.12 -5.64
C GLY A 389 -7.28 -8.30 -4.19
N ALA A 390 -8.12 -8.94 -3.36
CA ALA A 390 -7.89 -9.04 -1.92
C ALA A 390 -6.60 -9.78 -1.56
N VAL A 391 -6.26 -10.84 -2.29
CA VAL A 391 -5.03 -11.64 -2.07
C VAL A 391 -3.78 -10.79 -2.28
N ASN A 392 -3.78 -9.97 -3.33
CA ASN A 392 -2.67 -9.09 -3.65
C ASN A 392 -2.59 -7.92 -2.65
N LEU A 393 -3.74 -7.40 -2.21
CA LEU A 393 -3.82 -6.40 -1.17
C LEU A 393 -3.24 -6.92 0.15
N GLY A 394 -3.67 -8.10 0.62
CA GLY A 394 -3.14 -8.76 1.81
C GLY A 394 -1.63 -8.98 1.74
N SER A 395 -1.14 -9.52 0.61
CA SER A 395 0.29 -9.72 0.37
C SER A 395 1.08 -8.40 0.38
N THR A 396 0.53 -7.34 -0.22
CA THR A 396 1.17 -6.01 -0.28
C THR A 396 1.23 -5.37 1.10
N LEU A 397 0.13 -5.39 1.86
CA LEU A 397 0.08 -4.87 3.22
C LEU A 397 1.05 -5.62 4.14
N GLN A 398 1.09 -6.95 4.06
CA GLN A 398 2.05 -7.76 4.83
C GLN A 398 3.51 -7.43 4.46
N ALA A 399 3.80 -7.28 3.16
CA ALA A 399 5.14 -6.89 2.70
C ALA A 399 5.53 -5.49 3.21
N LEU A 400 4.62 -4.53 3.26
CA LEU A 400 4.89 -3.18 3.77
C LEU A 400 5.05 -3.17 5.30
N ARG A 401 4.20 -3.90 6.04
CA ARG A 401 4.30 -4.07 7.50
C ARG A 401 5.65 -4.65 7.91
N THR A 402 6.10 -5.71 7.22
CA THR A 402 7.35 -6.42 7.54
C THR A 402 8.62 -5.66 7.12
N ARG A 403 8.53 -4.74 6.16
CA ARG A 403 9.65 -3.87 5.78
C ARG A 403 9.89 -2.75 6.78
N SER A 404 8.82 -2.27 7.41
CA SER A 404 8.83 -1.07 8.23
C SER A 404 8.70 -1.44 9.70
N PHE A 405 7.55 -1.93 10.20
CA PHE A 405 7.35 -2.32 11.62
C PHE A 405 6.02 -3.08 11.88
N GLU A 406 6.04 -4.36 12.24
CA GLU A 406 4.75 -5.03 12.56
C GLU A 406 4.06 -4.44 13.80
N GLU A 407 4.82 -4.09 14.85
CA GLU A 407 4.25 -3.59 16.12
C GLU A 407 3.96 -2.07 16.13
N GLN A 408 4.37 -1.34 15.09
CA GLN A 408 4.19 0.12 14.99
C GLN A 408 3.37 0.54 13.77
N THR A 409 2.65 -0.41 13.17
CA THR A 409 1.77 -0.15 12.04
C THR A 409 0.32 -0.09 12.46
N VAL A 410 -0.42 0.90 11.94
CA VAL A 410 -1.88 0.96 11.97
C VAL A 410 -2.37 0.95 10.53
N THR A 411 -3.34 0.10 10.23
CA THR A 411 -3.96 0.04 8.90
C THR A 411 -5.28 0.76 8.95
N VAL A 412 -5.45 1.78 8.12
CA VAL A 412 -6.66 2.61 8.12
C VAL A 412 -7.29 2.70 6.75
N ALA A 413 -8.55 3.08 6.70
CA ALA A 413 -9.22 3.40 5.44
C ALA A 413 -10.09 4.65 5.52
N ALA A 414 -10.36 5.25 4.37
CA ALA A 414 -11.19 6.45 4.27
C ALA A 414 -12.51 6.18 3.53
N GLY A 415 -13.25 5.14 3.92
CA GLY A 415 -14.64 4.90 3.49
C GLY A 415 -14.81 4.28 2.09
N ASP A 416 -16.07 3.99 1.75
CA ASP A 416 -16.50 3.23 0.57
C ASP A 416 -15.81 1.86 0.45
N LEU A 417 -15.76 1.16 1.59
CA LEU A 417 -15.25 -0.20 1.67
C LEU A 417 -16.28 -1.24 1.19
N ILE A 418 -17.55 -0.89 1.36
CA ILE A 418 -18.74 -1.65 1.00
C ILE A 418 -19.68 -0.76 0.16
N GLY A 419 -20.74 -1.32 -0.40
CA GLY A 419 -21.64 -0.59 -1.30
C GLY A 419 -21.00 -0.25 -2.66
N GLY A 420 -21.85 -0.05 -3.67
CA GLY A 420 -21.40 -0.03 -5.07
C GLY A 420 -20.67 -1.31 -5.50
N SER A 421 -20.86 -2.39 -4.74
CA SER A 421 -19.96 -3.55 -4.72
C SER A 421 -20.06 -4.44 -5.94
N THR A 422 -18.95 -5.16 -6.19
CA THR A 422 -18.91 -6.27 -7.16
C THR A 422 -19.94 -7.35 -6.83
N PHE A 423 -20.24 -8.19 -7.83
CA PHE A 423 -21.26 -9.24 -7.72
C PHE A 423 -21.11 -10.12 -6.48
N VAL A 424 -19.91 -10.65 -6.22
CA VAL A 424 -19.71 -11.58 -5.10
C VAL A 424 -20.00 -10.90 -3.78
N SER A 425 -19.47 -9.70 -3.59
CA SER A 425 -19.64 -8.93 -2.35
C SER A 425 -21.10 -8.51 -2.13
N GLY A 426 -21.73 -7.86 -3.12
CA GLY A 426 -23.10 -7.36 -2.94
C GLY A 426 -24.15 -8.48 -2.87
N LEU A 427 -23.93 -9.63 -3.53
CA LEU A 427 -24.83 -10.80 -3.41
C LEU A 427 -24.98 -11.28 -1.96
N PHE A 428 -23.95 -11.07 -1.14
CA PHE A 428 -23.91 -11.44 0.28
C PHE A 428 -23.88 -10.21 1.19
N GLN A 429 -24.39 -9.07 0.72
CA GLN A 429 -24.55 -7.83 1.50
C GLN A 429 -23.24 -7.41 2.17
N ASP A 430 -22.16 -7.47 1.39
CA ASP A 430 -20.81 -7.04 1.74
C ASP A 430 -20.12 -7.74 2.92
N GLU A 431 -20.73 -8.78 3.51
CA GLU A 431 -20.03 -9.71 4.42
C GLU A 431 -18.70 -10.24 3.82
N PRO A 432 -18.60 -10.57 2.51
CA PRO A 432 -17.33 -10.95 1.91
C PRO A 432 -16.27 -9.84 1.93
N SER A 433 -16.70 -8.59 1.72
CA SER A 433 -15.79 -7.44 1.70
C SER A 433 -15.20 -7.22 3.08
N VAL A 434 -16.07 -7.18 4.10
CA VAL A 434 -15.65 -6.96 5.48
C VAL A 434 -14.72 -8.08 5.95
N GLU A 435 -15.06 -9.36 5.70
CA GLU A 435 -14.21 -10.49 6.08
C GLU A 435 -12.82 -10.44 5.40
N THR A 436 -12.73 -10.04 4.12
CA THR A 436 -11.42 -9.86 3.48
C THR A 436 -10.63 -8.70 4.09
N LEU A 437 -11.28 -7.63 4.55
CA LEU A 437 -10.60 -6.50 5.17
C LEU A 437 -10.11 -6.83 6.59
N GLU A 438 -10.83 -7.68 7.31
CA GLU A 438 -10.39 -8.25 8.60
C GLU A 438 -9.13 -9.09 8.44
N VAL A 439 -9.12 -10.01 7.47
CA VAL A 439 -7.92 -10.81 7.15
C VAL A 439 -6.77 -9.92 6.67
N ALA A 440 -7.07 -8.86 5.92
CA ALA A 440 -6.08 -7.90 5.48
C ALA A 440 -5.48 -7.11 6.67
N GLY A 441 -6.09 -7.16 7.86
CA GLY A 441 -5.64 -6.49 9.07
C GLY A 441 -5.98 -5.00 9.10
N LEU A 442 -7.16 -4.61 8.61
CA LEU A 442 -7.69 -3.26 8.78
C LEU A 442 -7.99 -3.00 10.27
N ASP A 443 -7.63 -1.83 10.80
CA ASP A 443 -7.86 -1.46 12.20
C ASP A 443 -9.03 -0.49 12.35
N ILE A 444 -9.09 0.54 11.49
CA ILE A 444 -10.00 1.68 11.59
C ILE A 444 -10.42 2.13 10.19
N SER A 445 -11.68 2.48 10.00
CA SER A 445 -12.13 3.16 8.77
C SER A 445 -12.99 4.37 9.08
N GLY A 446 -12.84 5.44 8.29
CA GLY A 446 -13.93 6.40 8.11
C GLY A 446 -15.11 5.73 7.40
N VAL A 447 -16.30 6.31 7.54
CA VAL A 447 -17.50 5.91 6.78
C VAL A 447 -17.60 6.78 5.52
N GLY A 448 -17.75 6.16 4.37
CA GLY A 448 -18.04 6.82 3.10
C GLY A 448 -19.53 6.90 2.79
N ASN A 449 -19.87 7.31 1.58
CA ASN A 449 -21.27 7.42 1.19
C ASN A 449 -21.89 6.04 0.92
N HIS A 450 -21.16 5.13 0.30
CA HIS A 450 -21.69 3.83 -0.14
C HIS A 450 -21.93 2.85 1.02
N GLU A 451 -21.34 3.09 2.20
CA GLU A 451 -21.76 2.45 3.45
C GLU A 451 -23.26 2.66 3.79
N PHE A 452 -23.91 3.68 3.21
CA PHE A 452 -25.33 4.00 3.40
C PHE A 452 -26.24 3.54 2.25
N ASP A 453 -25.75 2.77 1.27
CA ASP A 453 -26.56 2.29 0.13
C ASP A 453 -27.82 1.55 0.60
N GLU A 454 -27.66 0.69 1.62
CA GLU A 454 -28.75 -0.06 2.26
C GLU A 454 -29.29 0.63 3.54
N GLY A 455 -28.78 1.83 3.85
CA GLY A 455 -29.22 2.68 4.94
C GLY A 455 -28.53 2.44 6.29
N VAL A 456 -28.88 3.27 7.27
CA VAL A 456 -28.21 3.33 8.59
C VAL A 456 -28.28 2.00 9.36
N GLU A 457 -29.40 1.27 9.27
CA GLU A 457 -29.55 0.00 10.00
C GLU A 457 -28.58 -1.07 9.49
N GLU A 458 -28.26 -1.07 8.18
CA GLU A 458 -27.36 -2.05 7.59
C GLU A 458 -25.90 -1.73 7.88
N LEU A 459 -25.50 -0.44 7.83
CA LEU A 459 -24.17 -0.02 8.31
C LEU A 459 -23.93 -0.45 9.77
N LEU A 460 -24.92 -0.27 10.64
CA LEU A 460 -24.79 -0.71 12.04
C LEU A 460 -24.73 -2.24 12.15
N ARG A 461 -25.42 -2.99 11.27
CA ARG A 461 -25.27 -4.46 11.20
C ARG A 461 -23.87 -4.87 10.77
N MET A 462 -23.26 -4.17 9.83
CA MET A 462 -21.87 -4.42 9.42
C MET A 462 -20.91 -4.28 10.60
N GLN A 463 -21.10 -3.26 11.45
CA GLN A 463 -20.28 -3.09 12.66
C GLN A 463 -20.60 -4.10 13.77
N ASP A 464 -21.88 -4.32 14.08
CA ASP A 464 -22.32 -5.03 15.29
C ASP A 464 -22.64 -6.52 15.07
N GLY A 465 -22.73 -6.95 13.80
CA GLY A 465 -23.11 -8.29 13.40
C GLY A 465 -24.61 -8.56 13.42
N GLY A 466 -24.98 -9.77 13.01
CA GLY A 466 -26.35 -10.26 12.87
C GLY A 466 -26.69 -10.63 11.44
N CYS A 467 -27.89 -11.19 11.25
CA CYS A 467 -28.35 -11.59 9.92
C CYS A 467 -29.12 -10.45 9.25
N HIS A 468 -28.97 -10.33 7.93
CA HIS A 468 -29.73 -9.35 7.16
C HIS A 468 -31.25 -9.53 7.37
N PRO A 469 -32.03 -8.47 7.66
CA PRO A 469 -33.45 -8.58 8.03
C PRO A 469 -34.32 -9.27 6.98
N GLU A 470 -33.99 -9.12 5.70
CA GLU A 470 -34.76 -9.69 4.59
C GLU A 470 -34.11 -10.96 4.00
N ARG A 471 -32.78 -10.94 3.85
CA ARG A 471 -32.02 -12.01 3.18
C ARG A 471 -31.64 -13.15 4.13
N GLY A 472 -31.68 -12.91 5.45
CA GLY A 472 -31.24 -13.86 6.46
C GLY A 472 -29.72 -13.92 6.59
N CYS A 473 -29.21 -15.02 7.14
CA CYS A 473 -27.77 -15.23 7.32
C CYS A 473 -27.23 -15.98 6.10
N PHE A 474 -26.03 -15.61 5.63
CA PHE A 474 -25.39 -16.27 4.49
C PHE A 474 -24.56 -17.49 4.91
N GLU A 475 -24.25 -17.60 6.20
CA GLU A 475 -23.60 -18.75 6.83
C GLU A 475 -24.51 -19.46 7.86
N GLU A 476 -24.01 -20.57 8.44
CA GLU A 476 -24.77 -21.33 9.46
C GLU A 476 -24.95 -20.52 10.76
N GLU A 477 -23.94 -19.74 11.13
CA GLU A 477 -23.98 -18.82 12.25
C GLU A 477 -24.24 -17.39 11.73
N PRO A 478 -24.86 -16.52 12.52
CA PRO A 478 -24.96 -15.10 12.19
C PRO A 478 -23.56 -14.47 12.02
N TYR A 479 -23.45 -13.51 11.10
CA TYR A 479 -22.29 -12.64 11.01
C TYR A 479 -22.00 -11.98 12.37
N ASP A 480 -20.74 -11.91 12.77
CA ASP A 480 -20.30 -11.44 14.09
C ASP A 480 -19.99 -9.94 14.15
N GLY A 481 -19.98 -9.27 13.00
CA GLY A 481 -19.68 -7.84 12.88
C GLY A 481 -18.20 -7.61 12.61
N ALA A 482 -17.86 -6.41 12.14
CA ALA A 482 -16.48 -6.09 11.79
C ALA A 482 -15.54 -6.13 13.00
N ASP A 483 -14.39 -6.79 12.83
CA ASP A 483 -13.29 -6.77 13.80
C ASP A 483 -12.51 -5.43 13.81
N PHE A 484 -12.80 -4.54 12.85
CA PHE A 484 -12.31 -3.16 12.81
C PHE A 484 -13.40 -2.15 13.15
N GLN A 485 -12.99 -0.91 13.44
CA GLN A 485 -13.90 0.14 13.90
C GLN A 485 -14.21 1.14 12.77
N TRP A 486 -15.49 1.29 12.42
CA TRP A 486 -15.95 2.42 11.62
C TRP A 486 -16.15 3.68 12.48
N LEU A 487 -15.77 4.82 11.91
CA LEU A 487 -15.87 6.14 12.53
C LEU A 487 -16.72 7.09 11.68
N ALA A 488 -17.64 7.82 12.32
CA ALA A 488 -18.54 8.76 11.64
C ALA A 488 -18.84 9.99 12.50
N ALA A 489 -17.87 10.88 12.67
CA ALA A 489 -17.98 12.04 13.57
C ALA A 489 -19.06 13.04 13.16
N ASN A 490 -19.28 13.23 11.86
CA ASN A 490 -20.23 14.19 11.34
C ASN A 490 -21.57 13.57 10.92
N VAL A 491 -21.80 12.28 11.16
CA VAL A 491 -23.10 11.63 10.91
C VAL A 491 -23.82 11.45 12.23
N VAL A 492 -24.81 12.31 12.48
CA VAL A 492 -25.50 12.37 13.78
C VAL A 492 -26.96 11.97 13.66
N ASP A 493 -27.47 11.26 14.66
CA ASP A 493 -28.89 10.92 14.73
C ASP A 493 -29.74 12.19 14.92
N THR A 494 -30.76 12.36 14.07
CA THR A 494 -31.61 13.57 14.03
C THR A 494 -32.42 13.82 15.32
N GLU A 495 -32.64 12.79 16.16
CA GLU A 495 -33.38 12.93 17.42
C GLU A 495 -32.46 13.33 18.58
N SER A 496 -31.28 12.70 18.68
CA SER A 496 -30.33 12.87 19.79
C SER A 496 -29.27 13.93 19.52
N GLY A 497 -28.88 14.13 18.26
CA GLY A 497 -27.74 14.95 17.84
C GLY A 497 -26.38 14.33 18.14
N GLU A 498 -26.32 13.04 18.48
CA GLU A 498 -25.09 12.31 18.77
C GLU A 498 -24.65 11.50 17.54
N PRO A 499 -23.33 11.29 17.33
CA PRO A 499 -22.81 10.42 16.28
C PRO A 499 -23.39 8.99 16.34
N ILE A 500 -23.72 8.41 15.17
CA ILE A 500 -24.28 7.05 15.09
C ILE A 500 -23.25 5.94 15.31
N LEU A 501 -21.98 6.25 15.07
CA LEU A 501 -20.79 5.44 15.34
C LEU A 501 -19.80 6.30 16.14
N PRO A 502 -18.74 5.72 16.75
CA PRO A 502 -17.73 6.52 17.41
C PRO A 502 -17.19 7.63 16.48
N ALA A 503 -17.06 8.85 16.99
CA ALA A 503 -16.53 9.96 16.21
C ALA A 503 -15.01 9.83 16.00
N THR A 504 -14.33 9.31 17.02
CA THR A 504 -12.88 9.21 17.07
C THR A 504 -12.44 7.90 17.68
N GLU A 505 -11.23 7.47 17.35
CA GLU A 505 -10.54 6.38 18.02
C GLU A 505 -9.08 6.75 18.29
N VAL A 506 -8.52 6.23 19.40
CA VAL A 506 -7.12 6.49 19.79
C VAL A 506 -6.38 5.16 19.82
N ARG A 507 -5.26 5.08 19.10
CA ARG A 507 -4.34 3.93 19.13
C ARG A 507 -3.04 4.33 19.81
N THR A 508 -2.63 3.55 20.81
CA THR A 508 -1.34 3.73 21.48
C THR A 508 -0.29 2.88 20.80
N VAL A 509 0.71 3.52 20.18
CA VAL A 509 1.85 2.87 19.54
C VAL A 509 3.11 3.22 20.32
N ASP A 510 3.79 2.21 20.88
CA ASP A 510 5.00 2.36 21.71
C ASP A 510 4.92 3.51 22.75
N GLY A 511 3.75 3.66 23.38
CA GLY A 511 3.49 4.65 24.42
C GLY A 511 3.08 6.05 23.94
N VAL A 512 2.94 6.24 22.63
CA VAL A 512 2.41 7.47 22.01
C VAL A 512 0.97 7.24 21.54
N ASP A 513 0.08 8.17 21.85
CA ASP A 513 -1.32 8.10 21.44
C ASP A 513 -1.53 8.83 20.10
N VAL A 514 -2.11 8.14 19.11
CA VAL A 514 -2.51 8.68 17.81
C VAL A 514 -4.03 8.66 17.71
N GLY A 515 -4.64 9.83 17.49
CA GLY A 515 -6.07 9.99 17.36
C GLY A 515 -6.52 9.99 15.89
N PHE A 516 -7.58 9.25 15.59
CA PHE A 516 -8.21 9.19 14.28
C PHE A 516 -9.62 9.77 14.36
N ILE A 517 -10.00 10.60 13.39
CA ILE A 517 -11.33 11.21 13.28
C ILE A 517 -11.95 10.72 11.96
N GLY A 518 -13.12 10.05 12.01
CA GLY A 518 -13.83 9.63 10.80
C GLY A 518 -14.79 10.68 10.29
N MET A 519 -14.70 11.02 9.01
CA MET A 519 -15.48 12.10 8.39
C MET A 519 -16.10 11.60 7.09
N THR A 520 -17.43 11.64 7.01
CA THR A 520 -18.19 11.28 5.81
C THR A 520 -18.50 12.51 4.97
N LEU A 521 -18.60 12.36 3.65
CA LEU A 521 -19.03 13.43 2.74
C LEU A 521 -20.35 14.08 3.17
N GLU A 522 -20.39 15.42 3.31
CA GLU A 522 -21.61 16.17 3.64
C GLU A 522 -22.73 15.93 2.61
N GLU A 523 -22.37 15.77 1.33
CA GLU A 523 -23.32 15.60 0.22
C GLU A 523 -23.91 14.19 0.10
N THR A 524 -23.58 13.26 1.00
CA THR A 524 -24.08 11.86 1.01
C THR A 524 -25.60 11.74 0.79
N PRO A 525 -26.49 12.57 1.40
CA PRO A 525 -27.93 12.47 1.16
C PRO A 525 -28.38 12.69 -0.29
N THR A 526 -27.51 13.20 -1.16
CA THR A 526 -27.77 13.36 -2.59
C THR A 526 -27.25 12.18 -3.43
N LEU A 527 -26.38 11.35 -2.86
CA LEU A 527 -25.66 10.25 -3.52
C LEU A 527 -26.23 8.87 -3.19
N VAL A 528 -26.88 8.73 -2.03
CA VAL A 528 -27.60 7.51 -1.65
C VAL A 528 -29.11 7.73 -1.57
N SER A 529 -29.87 6.68 -1.31
CA SER A 529 -31.33 6.76 -1.12
C SER A 529 -31.68 7.68 0.05
N PRO A 530 -32.36 8.83 -0.16
CA PRO A 530 -32.65 9.80 0.91
C PRO A 530 -33.48 9.21 2.07
N GLY A 531 -34.31 8.20 1.78
CA GLY A 531 -35.06 7.46 2.80
C GLY A 531 -34.16 6.64 3.73
N GLY A 532 -33.09 6.03 3.20
CA GLY A 532 -32.14 5.20 3.95
C GLY A 532 -31.30 5.99 4.97
N VAL A 533 -31.16 7.30 4.74
CA VAL A 533 -30.43 8.23 5.62
C VAL A 533 -31.35 9.25 6.32
N SER A 534 -32.67 9.09 6.22
CA SER A 534 -33.63 10.07 6.75
C SER A 534 -33.62 10.25 8.28
N THR A 535 -32.94 9.36 9.01
CA THR A 535 -32.78 9.40 10.47
C THR A 535 -31.52 10.13 10.91
N VAL A 536 -30.63 10.51 10.00
CA VAL A 536 -29.34 11.13 10.32
C VAL A 536 -29.14 12.46 9.58
N ASP A 537 -28.40 13.36 10.19
CA ASP A 537 -27.90 14.60 9.58
C ASP A 537 -26.38 14.44 9.33
N PHE A 538 -25.92 14.96 8.19
CA PHE A 538 -24.50 15.05 7.83
C PHE A 538 -24.05 16.49 8.08
N LEU A 539 -23.10 16.66 9.02
CA LEU A 539 -22.59 17.96 9.43
C LEU A 539 -21.36 18.36 8.60
N ASP A 540 -21.07 19.67 8.54
CA ASP A 540 -19.90 20.24 7.87
C ASP A 540 -18.60 19.58 8.35
N GLU A 541 -17.73 19.25 7.39
CA GLU A 541 -16.55 18.44 7.66
C GLU A 541 -15.52 19.21 8.49
N VAL A 542 -15.30 20.48 8.16
CA VAL A 542 -14.28 21.32 8.81
C VAL A 542 -14.68 21.68 10.23
N GLU A 543 -15.92 22.12 10.45
CA GLU A 543 -16.44 22.45 11.79
C GLU A 543 -16.36 21.24 12.72
N THR A 544 -16.77 20.08 12.22
CA THR A 544 -16.83 18.85 13.03
C THR A 544 -15.44 18.30 13.32
N ALA A 545 -14.57 18.16 12.31
CA ALA A 545 -13.20 17.66 12.51
C ALA A 545 -12.41 18.56 13.48
N ASN A 546 -12.55 19.89 13.36
CA ASN A 546 -11.90 20.83 14.27
C ASN A 546 -12.40 20.69 15.72
N ALA A 547 -13.70 20.43 15.91
CA ALA A 547 -14.26 20.20 17.24
C ALA A 547 -13.74 18.87 17.85
N GLN A 548 -13.64 17.80 17.06
CA GLN A 548 -13.09 16.52 17.52
C GLN A 548 -11.59 16.63 17.82
N ALA A 549 -10.82 17.33 16.98
CA ALA A 549 -9.40 17.58 17.24
C ALA A 549 -9.19 18.35 18.55
N ALA A 550 -10.03 19.37 18.82
CA ALA A 550 -9.98 20.08 20.09
C ALA A 550 -10.27 19.16 21.29
N GLN A 551 -11.22 18.23 21.15
CA GLN A 551 -11.54 17.25 22.20
C GLN A 551 -10.38 16.27 22.44
N LEU A 552 -9.80 15.70 21.37
CA LEU A 552 -8.64 14.79 21.46
C LEU A 552 -7.46 15.45 22.20
N ARG A 553 -7.19 16.73 21.94
CA ARG A 553 -6.15 17.48 22.64
C ARG A 553 -6.48 17.76 24.11
N GLU A 554 -7.75 18.02 24.44
CA GLU A 554 -8.17 18.10 25.84
C GLU A 554 -7.94 16.79 26.59
N ASP A 555 -8.02 15.66 25.88
CA ASP A 555 -7.74 14.32 26.38
C ASP A 555 -6.23 13.95 26.37
N GLY A 556 -5.38 14.81 25.79
CA GLY A 556 -3.92 14.69 25.78
C GLY A 556 -3.34 14.00 24.54
N VAL A 557 -4.14 13.80 23.50
CA VAL A 557 -3.72 13.26 22.21
C VAL A 557 -3.30 14.44 21.32
N GLU A 558 -2.03 14.49 20.94
CA GLU A 558 -1.50 15.59 20.11
C GLU A 558 -1.25 15.15 18.66
N SER A 559 -1.01 13.87 18.37
CA SER A 559 -0.94 13.33 17.00
C SER A 559 -2.34 13.01 16.48
N ILE A 560 -2.82 13.73 15.46
CA ILE A 560 -4.22 13.64 15.00
C ILE A 560 -4.30 13.46 13.48
N VAL A 561 -5.02 12.42 13.04
CA VAL A 561 -5.28 12.09 11.63
C VAL A 561 -6.78 12.14 11.35
N VAL A 562 -7.17 12.71 10.21
CA VAL A 562 -8.55 12.67 9.72
C VAL A 562 -8.67 11.62 8.60
N LEU A 563 -9.64 10.73 8.72
CA LEU A 563 -10.08 9.78 7.69
C LEU A 563 -11.31 10.37 7.01
N LEU A 564 -11.11 11.07 5.90
CA LEU A 564 -12.12 11.88 5.21
C LEU A 564 -12.59 11.20 3.92
N HIS A 565 -13.87 10.89 3.81
CA HIS A 565 -14.43 10.39 2.56
C HIS A 565 -14.85 11.53 1.61
N GLU A 566 -13.91 12.41 1.28
CA GLU A 566 -13.99 13.45 0.26
C GLU A 566 -12.58 13.69 -0.26
N GLY A 567 -12.43 13.97 -1.56
CA GLY A 567 -11.15 13.96 -2.23
C GLY A 567 -10.96 15.08 -3.26
N GLY A 568 -9.97 14.86 -4.12
CA GLY A 568 -9.56 15.83 -5.12
C GLY A 568 -9.10 15.21 -6.42
N TYR A 569 -8.66 16.06 -7.34
CA TYR A 569 -8.23 15.68 -8.67
C TYR A 569 -6.84 16.23 -8.97
N GLN A 570 -6.02 15.44 -9.65
CA GLN A 570 -4.65 15.76 -10.06
C GLN A 570 -4.36 15.16 -11.45
N THR A 571 -3.24 15.51 -12.09
CA THR A 571 -2.95 15.12 -13.47
C THR A 571 -1.61 14.39 -13.70
N GLY A 572 -0.93 14.00 -12.63
CA GLY A 572 0.36 13.31 -12.65
C GLY A 572 0.26 11.82 -12.35
N LEU A 573 1.41 11.22 -12.05
CA LEU A 573 1.54 9.81 -11.66
C LEU A 573 0.77 9.51 -10.35
N TYR A 574 0.54 8.23 -10.05
CA TYR A 574 -0.19 7.79 -8.85
C TYR A 574 0.39 8.29 -7.52
N ASP A 575 1.67 8.63 -7.48
CA ASP A 575 2.38 9.14 -6.29
C ASP A 575 2.64 10.66 -6.34
N ALA A 576 2.05 11.35 -7.32
CA ALA A 576 2.28 12.77 -7.54
C ALA A 576 1.19 13.65 -6.90
N CYS A 577 1.43 14.97 -6.95
CA CYS A 577 0.46 16.00 -6.61
C CYS A 577 0.52 17.13 -7.65
N GLU A 578 0.16 16.83 -8.90
CA GLU A 578 0.21 17.81 -9.98
C GLU A 578 -1.13 18.53 -10.13
N GLY A 579 -1.17 19.79 -9.71
CA GLY A 579 -2.33 20.67 -9.93
C GLY A 579 -3.57 20.26 -9.14
N VAL A 580 -3.37 19.78 -7.90
CA VAL A 580 -4.47 19.34 -7.02
C VAL A 580 -5.60 20.35 -6.96
N SER A 581 -6.83 19.86 -7.07
CA SER A 581 -8.07 20.62 -7.10
C SER A 581 -9.23 19.79 -6.52
N GLY A 582 -10.40 20.40 -6.36
CA GLY A 582 -11.56 19.75 -5.75
C GLY A 582 -11.77 20.17 -4.29
N PRO A 583 -12.85 19.67 -3.65
CA PRO A 583 -13.26 20.11 -2.30
C PRO A 583 -12.18 19.89 -1.24
N VAL A 584 -11.40 18.81 -1.34
CA VAL A 584 -10.33 18.49 -0.38
C VAL A 584 -9.34 19.64 -0.15
N VAL A 585 -9.07 20.47 -1.16
CA VAL A 585 -8.14 21.59 -1.04
C VAL A 585 -8.67 22.62 -0.03
N GLU A 586 -9.94 23.01 -0.17
CA GLU A 586 -10.54 23.98 0.75
C GLU A 586 -10.73 23.38 2.14
N ILE A 587 -11.12 22.12 2.24
CA ILE A 587 -11.23 21.42 3.52
C ILE A 587 -9.87 21.41 4.24
N ALA A 588 -8.83 20.90 3.59
CA ALA A 588 -7.49 20.78 4.18
C ALA A 588 -6.88 22.14 4.56
N GLU A 589 -7.13 23.22 3.80
CA GLU A 589 -6.67 24.57 4.11
C GLU A 589 -7.39 25.19 5.32
N ASN A 590 -8.59 24.71 5.69
CA ASN A 590 -9.39 25.25 6.79
C ASN A 590 -9.45 24.34 8.04
N LEU A 591 -8.97 23.09 7.95
CA LEU A 591 -8.79 22.21 9.10
C LEU A 591 -7.77 22.78 10.10
N ASP A 592 -8.07 22.67 11.40
CA ASP A 592 -7.29 23.23 12.51
C ASP A 592 -5.82 22.80 12.43
N PRO A 593 -4.85 23.69 12.66
CA PRO A 593 -3.44 23.36 12.63
C PRO A 593 -2.99 22.23 13.55
N ALA A 594 -3.82 21.71 14.46
CA ALA A 594 -3.50 20.51 15.23
C ALA A 594 -3.82 19.17 14.53
N ILE A 595 -4.42 19.19 13.34
CA ILE A 595 -4.64 17.98 12.53
C ILE A 595 -3.43 17.77 11.62
N ASP A 596 -2.73 16.65 11.75
CA ASP A 596 -1.41 16.44 11.16
C ASP A 596 -1.43 15.86 9.76
N ALA A 597 -2.37 14.98 9.49
CA ALA A 597 -2.53 14.33 8.20
C ALA A 597 -4.01 14.07 7.89
N VAL A 598 -4.31 13.94 6.60
CA VAL A 598 -5.63 13.61 6.10
C VAL A 598 -5.51 12.48 5.08
N VAL A 599 -6.17 11.35 5.36
CA VAL A 599 -6.38 10.26 4.41
C VAL A 599 -7.73 10.48 3.76
N THR A 600 -7.78 10.43 2.42
CA THR A 600 -8.94 10.82 1.63
C THR A 600 -9.46 9.72 0.71
N GLY A 601 -10.68 9.90 0.16
CA GLY A 601 -11.33 8.95 -0.76
C GLY A 601 -12.33 9.61 -1.72
N HIS A 602 -13.41 8.92 -2.06
CA HIS A 602 -14.60 9.35 -2.83
C HIS A 602 -14.37 9.61 -4.33
N THR A 603 -13.28 10.32 -4.64
CA THR A 603 -12.98 10.79 -6.00
C THR A 603 -12.25 9.77 -6.87
N HIS A 604 -11.84 8.63 -6.28
CA HIS A 604 -11.10 7.54 -6.91
C HIS A 604 -9.73 7.94 -7.48
N GLN A 605 -9.17 9.06 -7.02
CA GLN A 605 -7.90 9.60 -7.50
C GLN A 605 -6.74 9.18 -6.60
N PRO A 606 -5.58 8.83 -7.16
CA PRO A 606 -4.35 8.64 -6.38
C PRO A 606 -3.57 9.97 -6.27
N TYR A 607 -3.12 10.31 -5.06
CA TYR A 607 -2.17 11.40 -4.85
C TYR A 607 -1.49 11.34 -3.47
N VAL A 608 -0.31 11.96 -3.40
CA VAL A 608 0.37 12.33 -2.15
C VAL A 608 0.68 13.81 -2.18
N CYS A 609 -0.14 14.61 -1.49
CA CYS A 609 -0.07 16.07 -1.50
C CYS A 609 0.44 16.65 -0.17
N SER A 610 1.08 17.82 -0.26
CA SER A 610 1.37 18.68 0.89
C SER A 610 0.57 19.97 0.75
N ILE A 611 -0.55 20.09 1.47
CA ILE A 611 -1.40 21.27 1.45
C ILE A 611 -1.11 22.11 2.71
N PRO A 612 -0.87 23.43 2.61
CA PRO A 612 -0.64 24.26 3.79
C PRO A 612 -1.89 24.34 4.67
N ASP A 613 -1.70 24.22 5.97
CA ASP A 613 -2.75 24.49 6.96
C ASP A 613 -3.02 26.01 7.14
N PRO A 614 -3.95 26.44 8.01
CA PRO A 614 -4.23 27.85 8.24
C PRO A 614 -3.04 28.71 8.71
N ASP A 615 -2.04 28.10 9.35
CA ASP A 615 -0.81 28.77 9.80
C ASP A 615 0.29 28.78 8.72
N GLY A 616 0.09 28.01 7.64
CA GLY A 616 0.95 27.90 6.48
C GLY A 616 1.97 26.77 6.57
N ASP A 617 1.82 25.88 7.57
CA ASP A 617 2.67 24.72 7.76
C ASP A 617 2.20 23.56 6.86
N PRO A 618 3.10 22.73 6.33
CA PRO A 618 2.73 21.65 5.42
C PRO A 618 1.93 20.56 6.14
N ARG A 619 0.83 20.09 5.52
CA ARG A 619 0.02 18.95 5.97
C ARG A 619 -0.06 17.90 4.86
N LEU A 620 0.18 16.65 5.22
CA LEU A 620 0.02 15.52 4.28
C LEU A 620 -1.46 15.26 4.02
N VAL A 621 -1.80 15.15 2.74
CA VAL A 621 -3.14 14.81 2.24
C VAL A 621 -3.00 13.74 1.18
N THR A 622 -3.53 12.54 1.44
CA THR A 622 -3.26 11.34 0.62
C THR A 622 -4.54 10.68 0.13
N SER A 623 -4.47 10.00 -1.02
CA SER A 623 -5.53 9.15 -1.56
C SER A 623 -4.90 8.03 -2.38
N ALA A 624 -5.49 6.84 -2.32
CA ALA A 624 -4.93 5.60 -2.86
C ALA A 624 -5.82 4.98 -3.95
N ASN A 625 -6.20 5.79 -4.95
CA ASN A 625 -7.02 5.33 -6.08
C ASN A 625 -8.35 4.70 -5.60
N GLN A 626 -8.67 3.49 -6.01
CA GLN A 626 -9.88 2.73 -5.68
C GLN A 626 -9.61 1.22 -5.79
N TYR A 627 -10.57 0.40 -5.35
CA TYR A 627 -10.66 -1.05 -5.59
C TYR A 627 -9.47 -1.86 -5.07
N GLY A 628 -8.77 -1.34 -4.06
CA GLY A 628 -7.55 -1.95 -3.51
C GLY A 628 -6.40 -2.01 -4.51
N ARG A 629 -6.37 -1.12 -5.52
CA ARG A 629 -5.31 -1.06 -6.55
C ARG A 629 -4.04 -0.35 -6.07
N VAL A 630 -4.17 0.54 -5.09
CA VAL A 630 -3.07 1.30 -4.51
C VAL A 630 -3.22 1.29 -2.99
N VAL A 631 -2.09 1.29 -2.28
CA VAL A 631 -2.00 1.54 -0.83
C VAL A 631 -1.02 2.67 -0.60
N THR A 632 -1.37 3.62 0.26
CA THR A 632 -0.43 4.63 0.75
C THR A 632 0.32 4.10 1.97
N GLU A 633 1.65 4.09 1.94
CA GLU A 633 2.50 3.96 3.12
C GLU A 633 2.83 5.36 3.63
N THR A 634 2.39 5.70 4.84
CA THR A 634 2.74 6.96 5.51
C THR A 634 3.60 6.67 6.73
N ALA A 635 4.73 7.36 6.86
CA ALA A 635 5.55 7.35 8.07
C ALA A 635 5.31 8.65 8.85
N LEU A 636 4.59 8.55 9.96
CA LEU A 636 4.34 9.66 10.87
C LEU A 636 5.45 9.71 11.92
N THR A 637 6.42 10.61 11.74
CA THR A 637 7.46 10.86 12.76
C THR A 637 6.86 11.68 13.91
N ILE A 638 6.77 11.10 15.09
CA ILE A 638 6.20 11.71 16.30
C ILE A 638 7.31 11.94 17.32
N SER A 639 7.32 13.12 17.95
CA SER A 639 8.21 13.37 19.09
C SER A 639 7.62 12.73 20.35
N ARG A 640 8.38 11.87 21.03
CA ARG A 640 8.01 11.21 22.29
C ARG A 640 7.89 12.22 23.44
N GLU A 641 8.63 13.32 23.41
CA GLU A 641 8.52 14.39 24.42
C GLU A 641 7.17 15.12 24.31
N SER A 642 6.74 15.45 23.09
CA SER A 642 5.53 16.24 22.86
C SER A 642 4.27 15.43 22.59
N GLY A 643 4.40 14.21 22.05
CA GLY A 643 3.31 13.39 21.52
C GLY A 643 2.79 13.86 20.16
N ASP A 644 3.45 14.83 19.51
CA ASP A 644 2.99 15.52 18.30
C ASP A 644 3.83 15.15 17.06
N VAL A 645 3.21 15.21 15.89
CA VAL A 645 3.84 14.87 14.61
C VAL A 645 4.83 15.95 14.20
N THR A 646 6.06 15.56 13.89
CA THR A 646 7.05 16.43 13.27
C THR A 646 6.81 16.45 11.76
N ARG A 647 5.87 17.28 11.29
CA ARG A 647 5.39 17.29 9.89
C ARG A 647 6.47 17.43 8.82
N ASP A 648 7.53 18.19 9.09
CA ASP A 648 8.68 18.32 8.17
C ASP A 648 9.44 17.00 7.94
N ARG A 649 9.18 15.98 8.75
CA ARG A 649 9.81 14.65 8.73
C ARG A 649 8.83 13.54 8.40
N ALA A 650 7.52 13.82 8.39
CA ALA A 650 6.53 12.89 7.90
C ALA A 650 6.60 12.80 6.37
N TYR A 651 6.44 11.59 5.83
CA TYR A 651 6.37 11.37 4.39
C TYR A 651 5.36 10.27 4.08
N ALA A 652 4.89 10.24 2.83
CA ALA A 652 4.02 9.19 2.33
C ALA A 652 4.42 8.82 0.91
N ASP A 653 4.22 7.54 0.56
CA ASP A 653 4.43 7.00 -0.78
C ASP A 653 3.23 6.11 -1.15
N ASN A 654 2.73 6.25 -2.38
CA ASN A 654 1.73 5.33 -2.93
C ASN A 654 2.39 4.11 -3.57
N HIS A 655 1.88 2.93 -3.24
CA HIS A 655 2.34 1.64 -3.75
C HIS A 655 1.25 0.95 -4.56
N LEU A 656 1.60 0.49 -5.77
CA LEU A 656 0.71 -0.36 -6.56
C LEU A 656 0.56 -1.73 -5.86
N VAL A 657 -0.68 -2.21 -5.79
CA VAL A 657 -1.02 -3.55 -5.30
C VAL A 657 -0.89 -4.52 -6.48
N LEU A 658 0.34 -4.95 -6.78
CA LEU A 658 0.65 -5.72 -7.98
C LEU A 658 0.16 -7.17 -7.88
N GLN A 659 -0.43 -7.69 -8.96
CA GLN A 659 -0.86 -9.10 -9.06
C GLN A 659 0.30 -10.09 -9.16
N SER A 660 1.52 -9.61 -9.36
CA SER A 660 2.72 -10.47 -9.44
C SER A 660 3.27 -10.91 -8.08
N ILE A 661 2.64 -10.52 -6.96
CA ILE A 661 3.22 -10.62 -5.61
C ILE A 661 2.63 -11.80 -4.79
N ALA A 662 1.51 -12.41 -5.17
CA ALA A 662 0.71 -13.23 -4.26
C ALA A 662 1.36 -14.51 -3.68
N ASP A 663 1.35 -14.60 -2.35
CA ASP A 663 1.16 -15.83 -1.56
C ASP A 663 0.51 -15.44 -0.21
N ASP A 664 -0.82 -15.32 -0.20
CA ASP A 664 -1.62 -15.19 1.03
C ASP A 664 -2.67 -16.33 1.08
N PRO A 665 -2.32 -17.48 1.68
CA PRO A 665 -3.19 -18.65 1.68
C PRO A 665 -4.44 -18.47 2.55
N GLU A 666 -4.42 -17.58 3.54
CA GLU A 666 -5.58 -17.30 4.39
C GLU A 666 -6.60 -16.48 3.60
N MET A 667 -6.16 -15.36 3.00
CA MET A 667 -7.01 -14.53 2.14
C MET A 667 -7.56 -15.32 0.96
N THR A 668 -6.72 -16.13 0.32
CA THR A 668 -7.14 -17.00 -0.81
C THR A 668 -8.30 -17.90 -0.39
N SER A 669 -8.24 -18.49 0.81
CA SER A 669 -9.32 -19.35 1.31
C SER A 669 -10.63 -18.60 1.56
N VAL A 670 -10.56 -17.33 1.97
CA VAL A 670 -11.76 -16.49 2.18
C VAL A 670 -12.39 -16.11 0.85
N VAL A 671 -11.60 -15.65 -0.12
CA VAL A 671 -12.10 -15.31 -1.46
C VAL A 671 -12.73 -16.54 -2.13
N GLU A 672 -12.04 -17.68 -2.16
CA GLU A 672 -12.57 -18.92 -2.75
C GLU A 672 -13.87 -19.39 -2.10
N LYS A 673 -14.03 -19.18 -0.77
CA LYS A 673 -15.26 -19.52 -0.04
C LYS A 673 -16.46 -18.76 -0.60
N TRP A 674 -16.33 -17.46 -0.82
CA TRP A 674 -17.43 -16.60 -1.27
C TRP A 674 -17.70 -16.76 -2.76
N VAL A 675 -16.66 -16.84 -3.59
CA VAL A 675 -16.78 -17.11 -5.03
C VAL A 675 -17.55 -18.42 -5.27
N ALA A 676 -17.19 -19.51 -4.58
CA ALA A 676 -17.87 -20.80 -4.73
C ALA A 676 -19.36 -20.76 -4.35
N ARG A 677 -19.78 -19.83 -3.48
CA ARG A 677 -21.20 -19.62 -3.16
C ARG A 677 -21.90 -18.82 -4.25
N ALA A 678 -21.23 -17.80 -4.79
CA ALA A 678 -21.76 -16.93 -5.84
C ALA A 678 -21.95 -17.67 -7.18
N GLU A 679 -21.05 -18.60 -7.53
CA GLU A 679 -21.08 -19.39 -8.77
C GLU A 679 -22.44 -20.06 -9.06
N VAL A 680 -23.21 -20.41 -8.01
CA VAL A 680 -24.53 -21.04 -8.17
C VAL A 680 -25.52 -20.14 -8.91
N LEU A 681 -25.42 -18.83 -8.72
CA LEU A 681 -26.29 -17.84 -9.34
C LEU A 681 -25.61 -17.11 -10.50
N ALA A 682 -24.29 -16.89 -10.44
CA ALA A 682 -23.52 -16.11 -11.41
C ALA A 682 -23.82 -16.50 -12.86
N GLY A 683 -23.63 -17.78 -13.19
CA GLY A 683 -23.77 -18.31 -14.55
C GLY A 683 -25.19 -18.62 -15.02
N GLU A 684 -26.23 -18.19 -14.30
CA GLU A 684 -27.61 -18.34 -14.79
C GLU A 684 -27.82 -17.41 -16.00
N VAL A 685 -28.03 -17.98 -17.20
CA VAL A 685 -28.39 -17.20 -18.39
C VAL A 685 -29.79 -16.60 -18.22
N VAL A 686 -29.86 -15.27 -18.20
CA VAL A 686 -31.11 -14.49 -18.03
C VAL A 686 -31.56 -13.78 -19.30
N GLY A 687 -30.74 -13.69 -20.35
CA GLY A 687 -31.14 -13.07 -21.60
C GLY A 687 -30.17 -13.31 -22.75
N THR A 688 -30.41 -12.65 -23.89
CA THR A 688 -29.46 -12.58 -25.00
C THR A 688 -29.39 -11.20 -25.64
N VAL A 689 -28.20 -10.78 -26.08
CA VAL A 689 -27.94 -9.58 -26.89
C VAL A 689 -27.40 -9.97 -28.28
N ALA A 690 -27.78 -9.22 -29.31
CA ALA A 690 -27.38 -9.43 -30.69
C ALA A 690 -26.24 -8.51 -31.18
N GLU A 691 -25.97 -7.44 -30.43
CA GLU A 691 -24.86 -6.50 -30.61
C GLU A 691 -24.49 -5.86 -29.27
N ASP A 692 -23.34 -5.21 -29.19
CA ASP A 692 -22.86 -4.56 -27.97
C ASP A 692 -23.79 -3.40 -27.56
N ILE A 693 -24.18 -3.39 -26.29
CA ILE A 693 -24.98 -2.33 -25.68
C ILE A 693 -24.11 -1.64 -24.64
N THR A 694 -23.52 -0.52 -25.03
CA THR A 694 -22.46 0.15 -24.28
C THR A 694 -23.02 1.15 -23.26
N GLY A 695 -22.49 1.11 -22.04
CA GLY A 695 -22.64 2.13 -21.00
C GLY A 695 -21.51 3.15 -21.03
N ASP A 696 -21.29 3.85 -19.92
CA ASP A 696 -20.23 4.85 -19.76
C ASP A 696 -18.89 4.21 -19.33
N ALA A 697 -18.26 3.49 -20.25
CA ALA A 697 -16.95 2.88 -20.00
C ALA A 697 -15.80 3.91 -19.85
N GLY A 698 -16.05 5.21 -20.12
CA GLY A 698 -15.04 6.28 -20.09
C GLY A 698 -15.18 7.27 -18.93
N GLY A 699 -16.19 7.10 -18.06
CA GLY A 699 -16.50 8.02 -16.97
C GLY A 699 -17.17 9.35 -17.39
N ASP A 700 -17.50 9.51 -18.68
CA ASP A 700 -18.25 10.66 -19.18
C ASP A 700 -19.76 10.44 -19.04
N ARG A 701 -20.25 10.76 -17.84
CA ARG A 701 -21.68 10.72 -17.50
C ARG A 701 -22.49 11.88 -18.11
N GLY A 702 -21.87 12.75 -18.89
CA GLY A 702 -22.52 13.88 -19.56
C GLY A 702 -23.23 13.52 -20.87
N VAL A 703 -23.10 12.27 -21.33
CA VAL A 703 -23.57 11.82 -22.65
C VAL A 703 -24.64 10.71 -22.50
N GLU A 704 -25.64 10.72 -23.38
CA GLU A 704 -26.61 9.61 -23.52
C GLU A 704 -25.89 8.31 -23.88
N THR A 705 -26.26 7.20 -23.26
CA THR A 705 -25.70 5.87 -23.57
C THR A 705 -26.81 4.88 -23.93
N PRO A 706 -26.58 3.99 -24.92
CA PRO A 706 -27.55 2.95 -25.26
C PRO A 706 -27.93 2.06 -24.08
N MET A 707 -27.00 1.83 -23.15
CA MET A 707 -27.29 1.03 -21.96
C MET A 707 -28.23 1.75 -20.98
N ALA A 708 -28.07 3.06 -20.76
CA ALA A 708 -28.99 3.83 -19.92
C ALA A 708 -30.41 3.87 -20.50
N ASP A 709 -30.54 3.96 -21.82
CA ASP A 709 -31.83 3.86 -22.51
C ASP A 709 -32.46 2.48 -22.37
N LEU A 710 -31.67 1.41 -22.47
CA LEU A 710 -32.16 0.04 -22.28
C LEU A 710 -32.62 -0.20 -20.84
N VAL A 711 -31.91 0.35 -19.86
CA VAL A 711 -32.35 0.29 -18.46
C VAL A 711 -33.63 1.11 -18.26
N ALA A 712 -33.76 2.28 -18.90
CA ALA A 712 -35.02 3.02 -18.89
C ALA A 712 -36.17 2.22 -19.52
N ASP A 713 -35.92 1.45 -20.59
CA ASP A 713 -36.89 0.51 -21.18
C ASP A 713 -37.29 -0.60 -20.22
N SER A 714 -36.31 -1.18 -19.52
CA SER A 714 -36.55 -2.17 -18.49
C SER A 714 -37.44 -1.61 -17.37
N ILE A 715 -37.15 -0.40 -16.89
CA ILE A 715 -37.98 0.25 -15.85
C ILE A 715 -39.40 0.49 -16.36
N LEU A 716 -39.56 0.93 -17.61
CA LEU A 716 -40.87 1.10 -18.22
C LEU A 716 -41.62 -0.24 -18.29
N PHE A 717 -40.96 -1.32 -18.73
CA PHE A 717 -41.52 -2.67 -18.78
C PHE A 717 -42.03 -3.16 -17.40
N GLY A 718 -41.34 -2.81 -16.32
CA GLY A 718 -41.74 -3.17 -14.96
C GLY A 718 -42.92 -2.36 -14.41
N THR A 719 -43.32 -1.28 -15.08
CA THR A 719 -44.24 -0.27 -14.53
C THR A 719 -45.36 0.17 -15.48
N ASP A 720 -45.36 -0.29 -16.74
CA ASP A 720 -46.32 0.13 -17.77
C ASP A 720 -47.75 -0.45 -17.58
N GLY A 721 -47.87 -1.55 -16.85
CA GLY A 721 -49.15 -2.21 -16.62
C GLY A 721 -50.06 -1.43 -15.65
N ASP A 722 -51.38 -1.52 -15.87
CA ASP A 722 -52.39 -0.77 -15.11
C ASP A 722 -52.33 -1.04 -13.59
N ASP A 723 -51.88 -2.24 -13.18
CA ASP A 723 -51.74 -2.65 -11.78
C ASP A 723 -50.31 -2.38 -11.24
N GLU A 724 -49.34 -2.12 -12.13
CA GLU A 724 -47.91 -1.92 -11.88
C GLU A 724 -47.49 -0.44 -11.87
N GLY A 725 -48.35 0.45 -12.34
CA GLY A 725 -48.11 1.90 -12.29
C GLY A 725 -48.71 2.65 -13.47
N GLY A 726 -48.90 2.01 -14.62
CA GLY A 726 -49.39 2.63 -15.84
C GLY A 726 -48.41 3.62 -16.46
N ALA A 727 -47.11 3.44 -16.25
CA ALA A 727 -46.06 4.35 -16.71
C ALA A 727 -46.06 4.50 -18.24
N GLN A 728 -45.71 5.70 -18.70
CA GLN A 728 -45.67 6.08 -20.11
C GLN A 728 -44.29 6.55 -20.56
N ILE A 729 -43.47 7.03 -19.61
CA ILE A 729 -42.14 7.58 -19.83
C ILE A 729 -41.29 7.07 -18.66
N SER A 730 -40.08 6.61 -18.93
CA SER A 730 -39.11 6.25 -17.89
C SER A 730 -37.78 6.97 -18.04
N PHE A 731 -37.11 7.18 -16.92
CA PHE A 731 -35.79 7.82 -16.84
C PHE A 731 -34.81 7.00 -15.99
N MET A 732 -33.56 6.94 -16.44
CA MET A 732 -32.44 6.34 -15.72
C MET A 732 -31.22 7.28 -15.77
N ASN A 733 -30.59 7.59 -14.64
CA ASN A 733 -29.33 8.35 -14.63
C ASN A 733 -28.18 7.46 -15.09
N VAL A 734 -27.30 8.00 -15.93
CA VAL A 734 -26.15 7.24 -16.46
C VAL A 734 -25.25 6.71 -15.34
N GLY A 735 -25.09 7.47 -14.23
CA GLY A 735 -24.28 7.04 -13.09
C GLY A 735 -24.80 5.81 -12.34
N GLY A 736 -26.09 5.49 -12.46
CA GLY A 736 -26.69 4.28 -11.91
C GLY A 736 -26.51 3.04 -12.77
N VAL A 737 -25.94 3.17 -13.99
CA VAL A 737 -25.65 2.06 -14.89
C VAL A 737 -24.16 1.76 -14.88
N ARG A 738 -23.79 0.58 -14.39
CA ARG A 738 -22.40 0.29 -13.98
C ARG A 738 -21.60 -0.58 -14.95
N ALA A 739 -22.27 -1.21 -15.92
CA ALA A 739 -21.61 -2.05 -16.93
C ALA A 739 -22.30 -1.95 -18.30
N SER A 740 -21.58 -2.41 -19.32
CA SER A 740 -22.11 -2.68 -20.66
C SER A 740 -22.54 -4.14 -20.78
N LEU A 741 -23.36 -4.47 -21.79
CA LEU A 741 -23.60 -5.84 -22.22
C LEU A 741 -22.94 -6.06 -23.58
N LEU A 742 -21.89 -6.86 -23.65
CA LEU A 742 -21.09 -7.06 -24.85
C LEU A 742 -21.28 -8.48 -25.41
N VAL A 743 -21.36 -8.62 -26.73
CA VAL A 743 -21.61 -9.93 -27.37
C VAL A 743 -20.47 -10.91 -27.14
N ASP A 744 -19.23 -10.41 -27.16
CA ASP A 744 -18.03 -11.23 -27.03
C ASP A 744 -17.54 -11.35 -25.56
N GLN A 745 -18.28 -10.78 -24.59
CA GLN A 745 -18.02 -10.98 -23.16
C GLN A 745 -18.49 -12.39 -22.77
N ILE A 746 -17.61 -13.14 -22.11
CA ILE A 746 -17.87 -14.50 -21.61
C ILE A 746 -17.36 -14.56 -20.17
N SER A 747 -18.27 -14.49 -19.20
CA SER A 747 -17.98 -14.41 -17.76
C SER A 747 -18.07 -15.77 -17.04
N ASN A 748 -18.95 -16.68 -17.50
CA ASN A 748 -19.32 -17.93 -16.81
C ASN A 748 -19.50 -19.14 -17.78
N GLU A 749 -18.67 -19.22 -18.83
CA GLU A 749 -18.72 -20.25 -19.89
C GLU A 749 -20.00 -20.25 -20.78
N GLU A 750 -20.80 -19.20 -20.72
CA GLU A 750 -21.95 -18.98 -21.60
C GLU A 750 -21.55 -18.82 -23.08
N ALA A 751 -22.54 -18.88 -23.98
CA ALA A 751 -22.31 -18.62 -25.40
C ALA A 751 -22.26 -17.11 -25.69
N ALA A 752 -21.50 -16.71 -26.71
CA ALA A 752 -21.47 -15.31 -27.16
C ALA A 752 -22.89 -14.75 -27.40
N GLY A 753 -23.15 -13.60 -26.81
CA GLY A 753 -24.44 -12.93 -26.79
C GLY A 753 -25.44 -13.48 -25.76
N GLU A 754 -25.13 -14.51 -24.97
CA GLU A 754 -25.89 -14.83 -23.75
C GLU A 754 -25.54 -13.83 -22.66
N VAL A 755 -26.54 -13.43 -21.86
CA VAL A 755 -26.37 -12.53 -20.71
C VAL A 755 -26.61 -13.32 -19.44
N THR A 756 -25.65 -13.32 -18.54
CA THR A 756 -25.72 -14.02 -17.25
C THR A 756 -26.33 -13.16 -16.14
N TYR A 757 -26.71 -13.77 -15.02
CA TYR A 757 -27.23 -13.05 -13.85
C TYR A 757 -26.16 -12.11 -13.27
N GLN A 758 -24.89 -12.53 -13.25
CA GLN A 758 -23.77 -11.67 -12.83
C GLN A 758 -23.64 -10.45 -13.74
N GLU A 759 -23.75 -10.62 -15.06
CA GLU A 759 -23.70 -9.50 -16.00
C GLU A 759 -24.88 -8.54 -15.83
N ALA A 760 -26.08 -9.06 -15.57
CA ALA A 760 -27.23 -8.23 -15.23
C ALA A 760 -27.02 -7.45 -13.91
N TYR A 761 -26.45 -8.10 -12.89
CA TYR A 761 -26.09 -7.43 -11.63
C TYR A 761 -25.08 -6.32 -11.85
N ASN A 762 -24.03 -6.56 -12.63
CA ASN A 762 -23.00 -5.56 -12.92
C ASN A 762 -23.56 -4.32 -13.64
N VAL A 763 -24.73 -4.43 -14.29
CA VAL A 763 -25.43 -3.27 -14.87
C VAL A 763 -26.15 -2.46 -13.79
N MET A 764 -26.87 -3.12 -12.87
CA MET A 764 -27.64 -2.48 -11.79
C MET A 764 -27.38 -3.16 -10.42
N PRO A 765 -26.31 -2.76 -9.71
CA PRO A 765 -25.88 -3.42 -8.48
C PRO A 765 -26.49 -2.83 -7.20
N PHE A 766 -27.39 -1.85 -7.30
CA PHE A 766 -27.79 -1.00 -6.17
C PHE A 766 -29.04 -1.47 -5.40
N GLY A 767 -29.82 -2.40 -5.96
CA GLY A 767 -31.04 -2.89 -5.30
C GLY A 767 -32.13 -1.83 -5.14
N ASN A 768 -32.19 -0.84 -6.03
CA ASN A 768 -33.20 0.23 -5.96
C ASN A 768 -34.60 -0.31 -6.26
N ILE A 769 -35.62 0.41 -5.82
CA ILE A 769 -37.02 0.10 -6.10
C ILE A 769 -37.53 0.96 -7.26
N LEU A 770 -38.16 0.33 -8.25
CA LEU A 770 -38.85 1.05 -9.32
C LEU A 770 -40.04 1.80 -8.75
N VAL A 771 -40.29 3.01 -9.24
CA VAL A 771 -41.43 3.82 -8.81
C VAL A 771 -42.09 4.53 -9.98
N SER A 772 -43.39 4.80 -9.84
CA SER A 772 -44.18 5.57 -10.80
C SER A 772 -44.89 6.75 -10.13
N ILE A 773 -44.82 7.92 -10.76
CA ILE A 773 -45.40 9.18 -10.29
C ILE A 773 -46.14 9.92 -11.42
N ASP A 774 -47.13 10.72 -11.04
CA ASP A 774 -47.83 11.65 -11.93
C ASP A 774 -47.04 12.96 -12.01
N MET A 775 -46.62 13.34 -13.22
CA MET A 775 -45.88 14.58 -13.48
C MET A 775 -46.53 15.35 -14.63
N THR A 776 -46.52 16.68 -14.57
CA THR A 776 -46.92 17.53 -15.71
C THR A 776 -45.82 17.59 -16.77
N GLY A 777 -46.15 17.92 -18.02
CA GLY A 777 -45.15 18.15 -19.06
C GLY A 777 -44.11 19.23 -18.68
N GLU A 778 -44.52 20.24 -17.90
CA GLU A 778 -43.61 21.25 -17.34
C GLU A 778 -42.61 20.65 -16.33
N GLN A 779 -43.06 19.72 -15.48
CA GLN A 779 -42.19 19.02 -14.54
C GLN A 779 -41.26 18.03 -15.22
N VAL A 780 -41.72 17.31 -16.25
CA VAL A 780 -40.86 16.47 -17.10
C VAL A 780 -39.78 17.32 -17.76
N LYS A 781 -40.13 18.51 -18.26
CA LYS A 781 -39.12 19.46 -18.79
C LYS A 781 -38.13 19.87 -17.70
N ALA A 782 -38.60 20.14 -16.48
CA ALA A 782 -37.73 20.55 -15.37
C ALA A 782 -36.70 19.47 -15.01
N VAL A 783 -37.11 18.19 -14.96
CA VAL A 783 -36.20 17.04 -14.79
C VAL A 783 -35.12 17.04 -15.87
N LEU A 784 -35.50 17.16 -17.14
CA LEU A 784 -34.52 17.13 -18.23
C LEU A 784 -33.58 18.33 -18.22
N GLU A 785 -34.06 19.51 -17.82
CA GLU A 785 -33.21 20.70 -17.66
C GLU A 785 -32.24 20.58 -16.48
N GLN A 786 -32.57 19.77 -15.46
CA GLN A 786 -31.71 19.44 -14.33
C GLN A 786 -30.54 18.52 -14.70
N GLN A 787 -30.46 17.99 -15.93
CA GLN A 787 -29.24 17.35 -16.43
C GLN A 787 -28.05 18.32 -16.51
N TYR A 788 -28.31 19.64 -16.55
CA TYR A 788 -27.29 20.68 -16.44
C TYR A 788 -27.43 21.44 -15.12
N ASP A 789 -26.47 21.22 -14.24
CA ASP A 789 -26.40 21.85 -12.93
C ASP A 789 -24.95 22.23 -12.58
N PRO A 790 -24.57 23.50 -12.78
CA PRO A 790 -23.18 23.93 -12.60
C PRO A 790 -22.72 23.86 -11.14
N GLU A 791 -23.63 23.65 -10.17
CA GLU A 791 -23.33 23.63 -8.74
C GLU A 791 -23.16 22.20 -8.18
N ARG A 792 -23.47 21.13 -8.95
CA ARG A 792 -23.46 19.71 -8.49
C ARG A 792 -22.07 19.07 -8.33
N GLY A 793 -20.98 19.83 -8.44
CA GLY A 793 -19.62 19.25 -8.58
C GLY A 793 -19.36 18.57 -9.93
N ARG A 794 -20.36 17.94 -10.55
CA ARG A 794 -20.40 17.43 -11.94
C ARG A 794 -21.42 18.23 -12.76
N PRO A 795 -20.99 19.20 -13.60
CA PRO A 795 -21.90 20.14 -14.26
C PRO A 795 -22.94 19.54 -15.21
N TYR A 796 -22.70 18.31 -15.68
CA TYR A 796 -23.58 17.58 -16.59
C TYR A 796 -23.76 16.15 -16.09
N LEU A 797 -25.01 15.69 -16.08
CA LEU A 797 -25.37 14.30 -15.80
C LEU A 797 -26.56 13.91 -16.68
N ALA A 798 -26.30 13.07 -17.68
CA ALA A 798 -27.31 12.63 -18.63
C ALA A 798 -28.29 11.63 -18.02
N LEU A 799 -29.52 11.64 -18.56
CA LEU A 799 -30.56 10.65 -18.33
C LEU A 799 -30.78 9.83 -19.60
N GLY A 800 -30.70 8.51 -19.48
CA GLY A 800 -31.33 7.61 -20.43
C GLY A 800 -32.85 7.74 -20.35
N VAL A 801 -33.51 7.62 -21.50
CA VAL A 801 -34.96 7.80 -21.64
C VAL A 801 -35.58 6.57 -22.30
N SER A 802 -36.79 6.17 -21.90
CA SER A 802 -37.43 4.97 -22.42
C SER A 802 -37.92 5.09 -23.87
N GLU A 803 -38.17 3.94 -24.50
CA GLU A 803 -38.72 3.79 -25.83
C GLU A 803 -40.01 4.61 -25.95
N GLY A 804 -40.16 5.29 -27.08
CA GLY A 804 -41.29 6.17 -27.35
C GLY A 804 -41.09 7.62 -26.88
N PHE A 805 -40.16 7.90 -25.95
CA PHE A 805 -39.84 9.27 -25.54
C PHE A 805 -38.60 9.82 -26.23
N THR A 806 -38.64 11.06 -26.71
CA THR A 806 -37.51 11.75 -27.36
C THR A 806 -37.50 13.24 -27.02
N TYR A 807 -36.34 13.88 -27.09
CA TYR A 807 -36.22 15.34 -26.96
C TYR A 807 -34.98 15.90 -27.70
N THR A 808 -34.87 17.22 -27.74
CA THR A 808 -33.69 17.94 -28.26
C THR A 808 -33.00 18.68 -27.14
N TRP A 809 -31.68 18.57 -27.09
CA TRP A 809 -30.78 19.31 -26.23
C TRP A 809 -29.97 20.35 -27.04
N ASP A 810 -29.82 21.55 -26.50
CA ASP A 810 -28.98 22.61 -27.09
C ASP A 810 -28.18 23.31 -25.99
N ASP A 811 -26.91 22.90 -25.83
CA ASP A 811 -26.02 23.46 -24.81
C ASP A 811 -25.73 24.97 -25.01
N SER A 812 -26.01 25.52 -26.21
CA SER A 812 -25.86 26.96 -26.44
C SER A 812 -26.95 27.81 -25.78
N GLN A 813 -28.05 27.19 -25.33
CA GLN A 813 -29.14 27.86 -24.62
C GLN A 813 -28.82 28.06 -23.13
N PRO A 814 -29.42 29.09 -22.49
CA PRO A 814 -29.32 29.25 -21.05
C PRO A 814 -30.00 28.10 -20.30
N GLN A 815 -29.54 27.82 -19.08
CA GLN A 815 -30.16 26.87 -18.15
C GLN A 815 -31.68 27.09 -18.03
N GLY A 816 -32.46 26.01 -18.06
CA GLY A 816 -33.92 26.04 -18.08
C GLY A 816 -34.52 26.25 -19.49
N SER A 817 -33.68 26.37 -20.52
CA SER A 817 -34.09 26.44 -21.93
C SER A 817 -33.25 25.55 -22.85
N LYS A 818 -32.47 24.63 -22.31
CA LYS A 818 -31.64 23.69 -23.10
C LYS A 818 -32.46 22.56 -23.70
N VAL A 819 -33.65 22.26 -23.15
CA VAL A 819 -34.53 21.18 -23.60
C VAL A 819 -35.66 21.71 -24.49
N SER A 820 -35.84 21.12 -25.67
CA SER A 820 -36.96 21.37 -26.58
C SER A 820 -37.48 20.09 -27.24
N ASP A 821 -38.56 20.23 -28.02
CA ASP A 821 -39.09 19.18 -28.91
C ASP A 821 -39.40 17.82 -28.25
N MET A 822 -39.75 17.84 -26.95
CA MET A 822 -40.17 16.65 -26.19
C MET A 822 -41.40 15.98 -26.83
N GLN A 823 -41.27 14.70 -27.16
CA GLN A 823 -42.32 13.92 -27.80
C GLN A 823 -42.45 12.54 -27.15
N LEU A 824 -43.70 12.08 -27.00
CA LEU A 824 -44.06 10.72 -26.61
C LEU A 824 -44.82 10.08 -27.78
N ASP A 825 -44.33 8.95 -28.31
CA ASP A 825 -44.83 8.26 -29.50
C ASP A 825 -44.96 9.18 -30.73
N GLY A 826 -44.04 10.14 -30.87
CA GLY A 826 -44.06 11.16 -31.92
C GLY A 826 -45.13 12.25 -31.74
N VAL A 827 -45.79 12.30 -30.58
CA VAL A 827 -46.74 13.35 -30.20
C VAL A 827 -46.06 14.33 -29.23
N PRO A 828 -46.01 15.63 -29.54
CA PRO A 828 -45.43 16.62 -28.63
C PRO A 828 -46.11 16.60 -27.25
N LEU A 829 -45.30 16.73 -26.19
CA LEU A 829 -45.81 16.88 -24.83
C LEU A 829 -46.52 18.24 -24.67
N GLU A 830 -47.67 18.23 -24.01
CA GLU A 830 -48.38 19.43 -23.58
C GLU A 830 -47.98 19.76 -22.14
N MET A 831 -47.50 20.99 -21.89
CA MET A 831 -46.85 21.34 -20.60
C MET A 831 -47.78 21.23 -19.39
N ASP A 832 -49.09 21.44 -19.57
CA ASP A 832 -50.10 21.36 -18.51
C ASP A 832 -50.77 19.98 -18.42
N GLN A 833 -50.45 19.06 -19.32
CA GLN A 833 -50.96 17.69 -19.29
C GLN A 833 -50.13 16.85 -18.30
N THR A 834 -50.82 15.97 -17.57
CA THR A 834 -50.19 14.95 -16.70
C THR A 834 -49.82 13.72 -17.51
N TYR A 835 -48.61 13.23 -17.26
CA TYR A 835 -48.04 11.99 -17.76
C TYR A 835 -47.66 11.11 -16.58
N ARG A 836 -47.76 9.80 -16.77
CA ARG A 836 -47.26 8.83 -15.79
C ARG A 836 -45.79 8.54 -16.08
N VAL A 837 -44.92 8.85 -15.13
CA VAL A 837 -43.47 8.77 -15.28
C VAL A 837 -42.92 7.77 -14.28
N SER A 838 -42.09 6.85 -14.75
CA SER A 838 -41.36 5.89 -13.92
C SER A 838 -39.88 6.24 -13.82
N THR A 839 -39.25 5.83 -12.72
CA THR A 839 -37.80 5.91 -12.49
C THR A 839 -37.44 5.05 -11.27
N LEU A 840 -36.22 5.14 -10.76
CA LEU A 840 -35.81 4.54 -9.49
C LEU A 840 -36.20 5.43 -8.30
N ASN A 841 -36.47 4.82 -7.15
CA ASN A 841 -36.77 5.52 -5.90
C ASN A 841 -35.67 6.54 -5.53
N PHE A 842 -34.40 6.27 -5.86
CA PHE A 842 -33.28 7.20 -5.73
C PHE A 842 -33.56 8.55 -6.42
N LEU A 843 -33.78 8.54 -7.74
CA LEU A 843 -34.09 9.75 -8.50
C LEU A 843 -35.42 10.37 -8.08
N GLN A 844 -36.43 9.54 -7.76
CA GLN A 844 -37.73 10.04 -7.32
C GLN A 844 -37.65 10.88 -6.05
N GLN A 845 -36.76 10.51 -5.14
CA GLN A 845 -36.53 11.21 -3.87
C GLN A 845 -35.61 12.42 -4.03
N GLY A 846 -35.11 12.70 -5.23
CA GLY A 846 -34.26 13.84 -5.55
C GLY A 846 -32.77 13.54 -5.56
N GLY A 847 -32.38 12.26 -5.57
CA GLY A 847 -31.00 11.84 -5.77
C GLY A 847 -30.39 12.44 -7.04
N ASP A 848 -29.06 12.58 -7.07
CA ASP A 848 -28.33 13.28 -8.12
C ASP A 848 -28.83 14.71 -8.35
N SER A 849 -29.41 15.36 -7.34
CA SER A 849 -30.03 16.69 -7.42
C SER A 849 -31.18 16.84 -8.44
N PHE A 850 -31.81 15.73 -8.87
CA PHE A 850 -33.02 15.76 -9.73
C PHE A 850 -34.30 16.07 -8.92
N THR A 851 -34.29 17.20 -8.22
CA THR A 851 -35.34 17.60 -7.28
C THR A 851 -36.73 17.76 -7.91
N ALA A 852 -36.83 17.93 -9.24
CA ALA A 852 -38.13 18.03 -9.92
C ALA A 852 -38.97 16.75 -9.80
N PHE A 853 -38.34 15.58 -9.62
CA PHE A 853 -39.07 14.34 -9.36
C PHE A 853 -39.81 14.34 -8.01
N THR A 854 -39.31 15.07 -7.02
CA THR A 854 -39.94 15.16 -5.68
C THR A 854 -41.31 15.83 -5.71
N GLU A 855 -41.60 16.60 -6.76
CA GLU A 855 -42.90 17.23 -6.98
C GLU A 855 -43.95 16.28 -7.60
N GLY A 856 -43.51 15.09 -8.03
CA GLY A 856 -44.39 14.05 -8.53
C GLY A 856 -45.43 13.63 -7.51
N THR A 857 -46.62 13.28 -7.98
CA THR A 857 -47.72 12.86 -7.10
C THR A 857 -48.14 11.43 -7.38
N ASN A 858 -49.00 10.85 -6.53
CA ASN A 858 -49.54 9.50 -6.75
C ASN A 858 -48.45 8.41 -6.88
N LEU A 859 -47.45 8.46 -6.00
CA LEU A 859 -46.35 7.50 -5.94
C LEU A 859 -46.87 6.06 -5.79
N VAL A 860 -46.41 5.18 -6.68
CA VAL A 860 -46.62 3.73 -6.63
C VAL A 860 -45.26 3.06 -6.74
N GLY A 861 -44.96 2.14 -5.83
CA GLY A 861 -43.75 1.32 -5.88
C GLY A 861 -43.95 0.08 -6.75
N GLY A 862 -42.87 -0.37 -7.35
CA GLY A 862 -42.77 -1.53 -8.23
C GLY A 862 -41.76 -2.56 -7.71
N PRO A 863 -41.26 -3.44 -8.58
CA PRO A 863 -40.22 -4.42 -8.25
C PRO A 863 -38.86 -3.75 -7.96
N GLU A 864 -37.93 -4.54 -7.44
CA GLU A 864 -36.51 -4.17 -7.36
C GLU A 864 -35.87 -4.20 -8.75
N ASP A 865 -34.86 -3.35 -8.95
CA ASP A 865 -34.28 -3.01 -10.25
C ASP A 865 -33.60 -4.19 -10.95
N LEU A 866 -32.72 -4.92 -10.29
CA LEU A 866 -32.08 -6.09 -10.87
C LEU A 866 -33.09 -7.19 -11.20
N ALA A 867 -34.01 -7.51 -10.28
CA ALA A 867 -35.05 -8.50 -10.52
C ALA A 867 -35.90 -8.13 -11.75
N ASN A 868 -36.22 -6.85 -11.90
CA ASN A 868 -36.94 -6.35 -13.05
C ASN A 868 -36.13 -6.42 -14.36
N LEU A 869 -34.84 -6.09 -14.32
CA LEU A 869 -33.95 -6.23 -15.47
C LEU A 869 -33.82 -7.67 -15.92
N VAL A 870 -33.66 -8.60 -14.97
CA VAL A 870 -33.63 -10.03 -15.26
C VAL A 870 -34.94 -10.47 -15.94
N ASP A 871 -36.10 -10.02 -15.45
CA ASP A 871 -37.39 -10.33 -16.09
C ASP A 871 -37.52 -9.69 -17.49
N TYR A 872 -37.02 -8.46 -17.68
CA TYR A 872 -36.97 -7.77 -18.96
C TYR A 872 -36.08 -8.51 -19.98
N LEU A 873 -34.88 -8.93 -19.57
CA LEU A 873 -33.93 -9.69 -20.38
C LEU A 873 -34.51 -11.04 -20.80
N ARG A 874 -35.22 -11.74 -19.89
CA ARG A 874 -35.91 -13.00 -20.19
C ARG A 874 -37.06 -12.82 -21.17
N ALA A 875 -37.76 -11.67 -21.10
CA ALA A 875 -38.90 -11.37 -21.95
C ALA A 875 -38.49 -10.93 -23.37
N ASN A 876 -37.28 -10.39 -23.52
CA ASN A 876 -36.78 -9.78 -24.76
C ASN A 876 -35.46 -10.43 -25.21
N PRO A 877 -35.51 -11.56 -25.93
CA PRO A 877 -34.30 -12.17 -26.48
C PRO A 877 -33.74 -11.38 -27.67
N ASP A 878 -32.43 -11.48 -27.86
CA ASP A 878 -31.66 -10.91 -28.97
C ASP A 878 -31.74 -9.36 -29.01
N LEU A 879 -31.62 -8.74 -27.83
CA LEU A 879 -31.64 -7.28 -27.68
C LEU A 879 -30.54 -6.61 -28.51
N THR A 880 -30.88 -5.47 -29.09
CA THR A 880 -29.95 -4.61 -29.84
C THR A 880 -29.79 -3.28 -29.13
N ALA A 881 -28.72 -2.55 -29.41
CA ALA A 881 -28.50 -1.25 -28.79
C ALA A 881 -29.67 -0.29 -29.15
N PRO A 882 -30.27 0.39 -28.18
CA PRO A 882 -31.22 1.46 -28.46
C PRO A 882 -30.62 2.53 -29.41
N GLU A 883 -31.42 3.01 -30.37
CA GLU A 883 -31.05 4.18 -31.20
C GLU A 883 -31.14 5.46 -30.35
N ASP A 884 -30.26 6.44 -30.60
CA ASP A 884 -30.26 7.76 -29.93
C ASP A 884 -31.67 8.37 -29.84
N ARG A 885 -32.11 8.67 -28.62
CA ARG A 885 -33.42 9.25 -28.31
C ARG A 885 -33.30 10.75 -28.00
N VAL A 886 -32.08 11.23 -27.78
CA VAL A 886 -31.78 12.65 -27.59
C VAL A 886 -30.99 13.20 -28.76
N SER A 887 -31.48 14.31 -29.31
CA SER A 887 -30.80 15.02 -30.40
C SER A 887 -30.03 16.24 -29.87
N GLY A 888 -28.76 16.37 -30.23
CA GLY A 888 -27.96 17.57 -29.90
C GLY A 888 -27.21 17.55 -28.58
N LEU A 889 -27.22 16.41 -27.88
CA LEU A 889 -26.20 16.07 -26.87
C LEU A 889 -24.82 15.93 -27.52
#